data_AF-A0A7K2YMU8-F1
#
_entry.id   AF-A0A7K2YMU8-F1
#
_cell.length_a   1.000
_cell.length_b   1.000
_cell.length_c   1.000
_cell.angle_alpha   90.00
_cell.angle_beta   90.00
_cell.angle_gamma   90.00
#
_symmetry.space_group_name_H-M   'P 1'
#
loop_
_entity.id
_entity.type
_entity.pdbx_description
1 polymer ?
#
loop_
_entity_poly.entity_id
_entity_poly.type
_entity_poly.pdbx_seq_one_letter_code
_entity_poly.pdbx_strand_id
1 'polypeptide(L)'
;MADPGLRTRFFDHRLPPLYAGRHTITVEHTLSGDDRVGDDLLPQLNQAFEVRQPRLQLLPEDVAACYPLPGAQGEYGQLLPHITLNRPGFPWMYLLRGAAEGAPWLALLVFRAGELPEDPEAVGQVIVSTAAELAAGQAGDGGRPPTFDPPLYEDEKEMTVTSVLVPGPLFTALCPTTYELGMLAHIREGGPPDATRTVGTDPPPDENDLKAVLSSGRFPGDGGMHVAHMVSLDGFEDYLDGRTPPPDEGLRLISLHSWSFVSIDDGQLGFGELAQRLADDSNPLLRHHPLPETSEVPLAVDLLRQGGTVLPQNLESGEATVGFYRGPFTAAPAHPVPQGTGLRLESAGEGLVYVEELGLYDTGYAVAFSLGRGLALADSEFRSALLAYRKSARRAARRLVAFPELVSLGRQDATAVLGTRIVRGAFDRMLGENGSLAQALSRSGGAIRAGGARRSATRAAPEPLTAGRLRTAVADTSTRAVLAAAVRSQLDRIQQWLTRLTKLETVPFGHLVPDERFLPRDGLKFFHVDPQWIHAAVDGALSVGVGHALDADLNDLAREMRDIPQPVSGVLIRSEIVSHWPQTVFTAFAEDHVVEPMRQQIVGDDLMILLYAEVIDRFTLAESPQGLHFGLNDDSTELRSIVAPVGDAIGDFPPDGGGYGQFLRPGGHDVLDIEGRLAPALAECHEVDELSSAQFALQLVKAPLLQDFIRPTEGTL
;
A
#
# COMPACT_ATOMS: atom_id res chain seq x y z
N MET A 1 -15.17 2.91 11.85
CA MET A 1 -14.72 4.30 11.56
C MET A 1 -15.20 4.59 10.15
N ALA A 2 -15.87 5.71 9.88
CA ALA A 2 -16.34 6.00 8.53
C ALA A 2 -15.14 5.99 7.59
N ASP A 3 -15.23 5.17 6.54
CA ASP A 3 -14.24 5.10 5.48
C ASP A 3 -13.95 6.54 5.00
N PRO A 4 -12.70 7.02 4.98
CA PRO A 4 -12.37 8.34 4.45
C PRO A 4 -12.65 8.32 2.94
N GLY A 5 -13.93 8.51 2.58
CA GLY A 5 -14.43 8.45 1.22
C GLY A 5 -13.65 9.40 0.33
N LEU A 6 -12.94 8.83 -0.64
CA LEU A 6 -12.28 9.59 -1.69
C LEU A 6 -13.35 10.41 -2.42
N ARG A 7 -13.25 11.74 -2.35
CA ARG A 7 -14.16 12.66 -3.00
C ARG A 7 -13.83 12.73 -4.49
N THR A 8 -14.35 11.79 -5.28
CA THR A 8 -14.36 11.91 -6.75
C THR A 8 -15.80 12.14 -7.20
N ARG A 9 -16.08 13.31 -7.76
CA ARG A 9 -17.36 13.61 -8.43
C ARG A 9 -17.13 13.88 -9.91
N PHE A 10 -18.06 13.40 -10.72
CA PHE A 10 -18.08 13.62 -12.16
C PHE A 10 -19.25 14.54 -12.51
N PHE A 11 -19.02 15.51 -13.38
CA PHE A 11 -20.04 16.38 -13.96
C PHE A 11 -19.93 16.34 -15.48
N ASP A 12 -21.04 16.49 -16.19
CA ASP A 12 -21.06 16.27 -17.63
C ASP A 12 -20.23 17.31 -18.39
N HIS A 13 -20.48 18.59 -18.13
CA HIS A 13 -19.81 19.69 -18.82
C HIS A 13 -19.97 21.01 -18.05
N ARG A 14 -19.18 22.01 -18.42
CA ARG A 14 -19.33 23.40 -17.96
C ARG A 14 -19.53 24.32 -19.16
N LEU A 15 -20.79 24.53 -19.50
CA LEU A 15 -21.16 25.42 -20.60
C LEU A 15 -20.97 26.89 -20.18
N PRO A 16 -20.42 27.74 -21.06
CA PRO A 16 -20.38 29.16 -20.81
C PRO A 16 -21.81 29.74 -20.88
N PRO A 17 -22.13 30.79 -20.11
CA PRO A 17 -23.40 31.51 -20.28
C PRO A 17 -23.59 32.10 -21.68
N LEU A 18 -22.49 32.35 -22.39
CA LEU A 18 -22.46 32.84 -23.76
C LEU A 18 -21.23 32.26 -24.47
N TYR A 19 -21.44 31.51 -25.56
CA TYR A 19 -20.36 30.92 -26.35
C TYR A 19 -19.48 31.97 -27.03
N ALA A 20 -18.24 31.62 -27.32
CA ALA A 20 -17.37 32.44 -28.15
C ALA A 20 -17.94 32.58 -29.58
N GLY A 21 -17.77 33.75 -30.19
CA GLY A 21 -18.30 34.06 -31.51
C GLY A 21 -19.03 35.39 -31.58
N ARG A 22 -19.73 35.61 -32.70
CA ARG A 22 -20.43 36.87 -33.00
C ARG A 22 -21.89 36.81 -32.56
N HIS A 23 -22.25 37.73 -31.68
CA HIS A 23 -23.58 37.87 -31.11
C HIS A 23 -24.21 39.20 -31.52
N THR A 24 -25.54 39.26 -31.53
CA THR A 24 -26.28 40.49 -31.80
C THR A 24 -27.26 40.75 -30.68
N ILE A 25 -27.15 41.91 -30.02
CA ILE A 25 -28.16 42.42 -29.09
C ILE A 25 -29.23 43.08 -29.92
N THR A 26 -30.46 42.61 -29.78
CA THR A 26 -31.63 43.15 -30.45
C THR A 26 -32.53 43.82 -29.41
N VAL A 27 -32.73 45.13 -29.53
CA VAL A 27 -33.62 45.91 -28.67
C VAL A 27 -34.87 46.25 -29.45
N GLU A 28 -36.00 45.77 -28.94
CA GLU A 28 -37.34 46.06 -29.44
C GLU A 28 -38.09 46.89 -28.40
N HIS A 29 -38.78 47.94 -28.85
CA HIS A 29 -39.58 48.80 -28.00
C HIS A 29 -41.04 48.73 -28.43
N THR A 30 -41.89 48.25 -27.52
CA THR A 30 -43.34 48.27 -27.70
C THR A 30 -43.92 49.44 -26.91
N LEU A 31 -44.58 50.38 -27.58
CA LEU A 31 -45.30 51.49 -26.95
C LEU A 31 -46.80 51.15 -26.88
N SER A 32 -47.38 51.11 -25.68
CA SER A 32 -48.82 50.94 -25.48
C SER A 32 -49.51 52.25 -25.12
N GLY A 33 -50.54 52.69 -25.87
CA GLY A 33 -51.33 53.90 -25.59
C GLY A 33 -52.71 53.95 -26.27
N ASP A 34 -53.57 54.91 -25.88
CA ASP A 34 -54.97 55.08 -26.33
C ASP A 34 -55.11 55.52 -27.81
N ASP A 35 -54.99 54.57 -28.76
CA ASP A 35 -55.29 54.70 -30.20
C ASP A 35 -54.56 55.83 -30.96
N ARG A 36 -53.52 56.44 -30.35
CA ARG A 36 -52.71 57.53 -30.94
C ARG A 36 -51.28 57.13 -31.29
N VAL A 37 -50.88 55.90 -30.98
CA VAL A 37 -49.54 55.36 -31.24
C VAL A 37 -49.76 54.13 -32.13
N GLY A 38 -49.28 54.17 -33.37
CA GLY A 38 -49.30 53.00 -34.25
C GLY A 38 -48.16 52.05 -33.92
N ASP A 39 -48.35 50.75 -34.22
CA ASP A 39 -47.37 49.68 -33.96
C ASP A 39 -46.03 49.86 -34.70
N ASP A 40 -45.98 50.73 -35.72
CA ASP A 40 -44.85 50.91 -36.64
C ASP A 40 -43.76 51.92 -36.19
N LEU A 41 -43.83 52.46 -34.97
CA LEU A 41 -43.12 53.72 -34.66
C LEU A 41 -41.67 53.59 -34.16
N LEU A 42 -41.16 52.40 -33.81
CA LEU A 42 -39.79 52.25 -33.29
C LEU A 42 -39.01 51.17 -34.04
N PRO A 43 -37.90 51.52 -34.73
CA PRO A 43 -37.09 50.53 -35.41
C PRO A 43 -36.36 49.64 -34.40
N GLN A 44 -36.26 48.35 -34.72
CA GLN A 44 -35.43 47.39 -34.01
C GLN A 44 -33.97 47.88 -34.03
N LEU A 45 -33.36 48.03 -32.85
CA LEU A 45 -31.95 48.41 -32.72
C LEU A 45 -31.13 47.14 -32.55
N ASN A 46 -30.23 46.89 -33.51
CA ASN A 46 -29.32 45.74 -33.48
C ASN A 46 -27.89 46.23 -33.22
N GLN A 47 -27.25 45.71 -32.17
CA GLN A 47 -25.83 45.95 -31.88
C GLN A 47 -25.10 44.61 -31.85
N ALA A 48 -24.21 44.40 -32.82
CA ALA A 48 -23.32 43.24 -32.81
C ALA A 48 -22.18 43.43 -31.81
N PHE A 49 -21.82 42.36 -31.10
CA PHE A 49 -20.63 42.27 -30.26
C PHE A 49 -20.04 40.87 -30.37
N GLU A 50 -18.77 40.71 -30.02
CA GLU A 50 -18.06 39.44 -30.15
C GLU A 50 -17.48 39.01 -28.81
N VAL A 51 -17.63 37.72 -28.50
CA VAL A 51 -17.04 37.09 -27.33
C VAL A 51 -15.78 36.36 -27.80
N ARG A 52 -14.62 36.79 -27.28
CA ARG A 52 -13.31 36.23 -27.65
C ARG A 52 -12.84 35.23 -26.60
N GLN A 53 -12.32 34.09 -27.04
CA GLN A 53 -11.70 33.06 -26.21
C GLN A 53 -10.43 32.51 -26.90
N PRO A 54 -9.48 31.88 -26.18
CA PRO A 54 -8.32 31.25 -26.81
C PRO A 54 -8.75 30.06 -27.69
N ARG A 55 -8.37 30.04 -28.98
CA ARG A 55 -8.63 28.90 -29.90
C ARG A 55 -7.38 28.33 -30.60
N LEU A 56 -6.25 29.04 -30.53
CA LEU A 56 -5.04 28.73 -31.31
C LEU A 56 -3.88 28.19 -30.48
N GLN A 57 -3.87 28.47 -29.18
CA GLN A 57 -2.81 28.10 -28.26
C GLN A 57 -3.40 27.67 -26.91
N LEU A 58 -2.73 26.73 -26.26
CA LEU A 58 -2.96 26.36 -24.87
C LEU A 58 -1.73 26.78 -24.05
N LEU A 59 -1.94 27.41 -22.90
CA LEU A 59 -0.81 27.73 -22.02
C LEU A 59 -0.36 26.46 -21.28
N PRO A 60 0.95 26.26 -21.05
CA PRO A 60 1.43 25.09 -20.31
C PRO A 60 0.81 24.93 -18.91
N GLU A 61 0.45 26.04 -18.26
CA GLU A 61 -0.22 26.08 -16.95
C GLU A 61 -1.69 25.61 -17.00
N ASP A 62 -2.31 25.59 -18.18
CA ASP A 62 -3.68 25.08 -18.34
C ASP A 62 -3.72 23.54 -18.31
N VAL A 63 -2.59 22.86 -18.54
CA VAL A 63 -2.48 21.40 -18.44
C VAL A 63 -2.19 21.01 -16.99
N ALA A 64 -3.10 20.25 -16.37
CA ALA A 64 -2.92 19.73 -15.02
C ALA A 64 -2.14 18.40 -15.01
N ALA A 65 -2.50 17.48 -15.92
CA ALA A 65 -1.86 16.18 -16.05
C ALA A 65 -2.16 15.57 -17.42
N CYS A 66 -1.23 14.74 -17.92
CA CYS A 66 -1.43 13.87 -19.08
C CYS A 66 -1.19 12.43 -18.66
N TYR A 67 -1.97 11.51 -19.23
CA TYR A 67 -1.78 10.09 -19.02
C TYR A 67 -1.96 9.33 -20.35
N PRO A 68 -1.05 8.40 -20.71
CA PRO A 68 0.23 8.10 -20.06
C PRO A 68 1.15 9.31 -19.89
N LEU A 69 2.07 9.25 -18.93
CA LEU A 69 2.99 10.37 -18.69
C LEU A 69 3.90 10.59 -19.91
N PRO A 70 4.27 11.85 -20.25
CA PRO A 70 5.19 12.13 -21.34
C PRO A 70 6.52 11.37 -21.20
N GLY A 71 6.86 10.57 -22.21
CA GLY A 71 8.07 9.73 -22.26
C GLY A 71 8.02 8.46 -21.41
N ALA A 72 6.88 8.13 -20.80
CA ALA A 72 6.74 6.92 -20.00
C ALA A 72 6.62 5.66 -20.87
N GLN A 73 6.96 4.53 -20.25
CA GLN A 73 6.85 3.19 -20.82
C GLN A 73 6.04 2.33 -19.85
N GLY A 74 5.02 1.62 -20.35
CA GLY A 74 4.15 0.77 -19.54
C GLY A 74 3.09 0.04 -20.36
N GLU A 75 2.30 -0.79 -19.70
CA GLU A 75 1.18 -1.52 -20.30
C GLU A 75 -0.02 -0.57 -20.43
N TYR A 76 -0.19 0.00 -21.62
CA TYR A 76 -1.27 0.95 -21.91
C TYR A 76 -2.32 0.39 -22.87
N GLY A 77 -2.23 -0.88 -23.27
CA GLY A 77 -3.13 -1.51 -24.25
C GLY A 77 -4.61 -1.42 -23.86
N GLN A 78 -4.91 -1.56 -22.57
CA GLN A 78 -6.27 -1.51 -22.01
C GLN A 78 -6.66 -0.14 -21.41
N LEU A 79 -5.83 0.88 -21.61
CA LEU A 79 -6.02 2.21 -21.05
C LEU A 79 -6.31 3.21 -22.15
N LEU A 80 -7.28 4.09 -21.92
CA LEU A 80 -7.59 5.22 -22.79
C LEU A 80 -6.72 6.42 -22.36
N PRO A 81 -5.81 6.89 -23.23
CA PRO A 81 -5.04 8.09 -22.95
C PRO A 81 -5.97 9.27 -22.70
N HIS A 82 -5.63 10.11 -21.73
CA HIS A 82 -6.44 11.25 -21.34
C HIS A 82 -5.59 12.43 -20.86
N ILE A 83 -6.14 13.62 -20.99
CA ILE A 83 -5.54 14.88 -20.53
C ILE A 83 -6.51 15.58 -19.57
N THR A 84 -5.97 16.11 -18.48
CA THR A 84 -6.69 16.89 -17.47
C THR A 84 -6.29 18.36 -17.57
N LEU A 85 -7.26 19.25 -17.65
CA LEU A 85 -7.10 20.70 -17.78
C LEU A 85 -7.51 21.44 -16.50
N ASN A 86 -6.71 22.44 -16.11
CA ASN A 86 -6.98 23.33 -14.99
C ASN A 86 -8.18 24.26 -15.22
N ARG A 87 -8.54 24.51 -16.48
CA ARG A 87 -9.71 25.31 -16.89
C ARG A 87 -10.91 24.41 -17.21
N PRO A 88 -11.88 24.24 -16.29
CA PRO A 88 -12.97 23.29 -16.49
C PRO A 88 -13.92 23.64 -17.65
N GLY A 89 -14.04 24.90 -18.05
CA GLY A 89 -14.90 25.28 -19.19
C GLY A 89 -14.22 25.27 -20.56
N PHE A 90 -12.90 25.02 -20.63
CA PHE A 90 -12.12 25.20 -21.86
C PHE A 90 -12.60 24.36 -23.06
N PRO A 91 -12.93 23.05 -22.90
CA PRO A 91 -13.42 22.24 -24.01
C PRO A 91 -14.77 22.68 -24.59
N TRP A 92 -15.56 23.48 -23.86
CA TRP A 92 -16.92 23.88 -24.24
C TRP A 92 -17.05 25.38 -24.57
N MET A 93 -15.93 26.08 -24.80
CA MET A 93 -15.94 27.51 -25.11
C MET A 93 -16.57 27.85 -26.46
N TYR A 94 -16.48 26.93 -27.42
CA TYR A 94 -17.00 27.05 -28.78
C TYR A 94 -18.06 25.99 -29.02
N LEU A 95 -19.06 26.33 -29.83
CA LEU A 95 -20.10 25.40 -30.26
C LEU A 95 -19.79 24.94 -31.69
N LEU A 96 -19.59 23.63 -31.88
CA LEU A 96 -19.39 23.06 -33.22
C LEU A 96 -20.69 23.09 -34.02
N ARG A 97 -20.60 23.48 -35.29
CA ARG A 97 -21.77 23.63 -36.17
C ARG A 97 -22.49 22.29 -36.38
N GLY A 98 -23.70 22.22 -35.85
CA GLY A 98 -24.57 21.05 -35.97
C GLY A 98 -24.23 19.92 -35.00
N ALA A 99 -23.42 20.20 -33.96
CA ALA A 99 -23.29 19.33 -32.81
C ALA A 99 -24.34 19.70 -31.73
N ALA A 100 -24.65 18.76 -30.83
CA ALA A 100 -25.47 19.04 -29.65
C ALA A 100 -24.74 19.96 -28.65
N GLU A 101 -25.50 20.66 -27.81
CA GLU A 101 -24.91 21.40 -26.69
C GLU A 101 -24.18 20.42 -25.76
N GLY A 102 -22.94 20.73 -25.41
CA GLY A 102 -22.08 19.85 -24.60
C GLY A 102 -21.05 19.04 -25.38
N ALA A 103 -21.08 19.04 -26.72
CA ALA A 103 -19.96 18.50 -27.51
C ALA A 103 -18.76 19.47 -27.45
N PRO A 104 -17.57 19.02 -27.03
CA PRO A 104 -16.38 19.87 -27.01
C PRO A 104 -15.88 20.16 -28.44
N TRP A 105 -15.26 21.31 -28.63
CA TRP A 105 -14.58 21.67 -29.89
C TRP A 105 -13.19 21.01 -30.04
N LEU A 106 -12.80 20.21 -29.04
CA LEU A 106 -11.51 19.56 -28.91
C LEU A 106 -11.67 18.04 -28.94
N ALA A 107 -10.69 17.36 -29.54
CA ALA A 107 -10.56 15.92 -29.46
C ALA A 107 -9.15 15.52 -29.04
N LEU A 108 -9.02 14.42 -28.30
CA LEU A 108 -7.73 13.79 -28.03
C LEU A 108 -7.55 12.62 -29.00
N LEU A 109 -6.64 12.76 -29.96
CA LEU A 109 -6.33 11.74 -30.96
C LEU A 109 -5.00 11.08 -30.64
N VAL A 110 -4.97 9.75 -30.71
CA VAL A 110 -3.76 8.95 -30.47
C VAL A 110 -3.32 8.31 -31.79
N PHE A 111 -2.05 8.49 -32.13
CA PHE A 111 -1.42 7.99 -33.35
C PHE A 111 -0.28 7.03 -33.03
N ARG A 112 -0.11 6.03 -33.89
CA ARG A 112 0.97 5.03 -33.85
C ARG A 112 2.11 5.45 -34.79
N ALA A 113 3.29 4.88 -34.56
CA ALA A 113 4.40 4.99 -35.50
C ALA A 113 3.96 4.56 -36.92
N GLY A 114 4.28 5.39 -37.91
CA GLY A 114 3.99 5.20 -39.33
C GLY A 114 2.66 5.77 -39.82
N GLU A 115 1.78 6.26 -38.94
CA GLU A 115 0.46 6.78 -39.33
C GLU A 115 0.47 8.26 -39.74
N LEU A 116 1.36 9.06 -39.15
CA LEU A 116 1.51 10.48 -39.47
C LEU A 116 2.66 10.67 -40.48
N PRO A 117 2.44 11.31 -41.64
CA PRO A 117 3.48 11.50 -42.65
C PRO A 117 4.68 12.33 -42.17
N GLU A 118 4.42 13.32 -41.32
CA GLU A 118 5.41 14.26 -40.79
C GLU A 118 5.99 13.81 -39.43
N ASP A 119 5.42 12.76 -38.82
CA ASP A 119 5.92 12.15 -37.58
C ASP A 119 5.91 10.61 -37.68
N PRO A 120 6.75 10.02 -38.54
CA PRO A 120 6.72 8.59 -38.82
C PRO A 120 7.10 7.73 -37.60
N GLU A 121 7.81 8.29 -36.63
CA GLU A 121 8.24 7.58 -35.41
C GLU A 121 7.30 7.85 -34.21
N ALA A 122 6.23 8.63 -34.39
CA ALA A 122 5.30 9.04 -33.33
C ALA A 122 6.00 9.67 -32.11
N VAL A 123 7.02 10.51 -32.34
CA VAL A 123 7.79 11.15 -31.26
C VAL A 123 7.19 12.48 -30.80
N GLY A 124 6.13 12.97 -31.44
CA GLY A 124 5.50 14.26 -31.16
C GLY A 124 5.99 15.40 -32.06
N GLN A 125 6.33 15.11 -33.32
CA GLN A 125 6.75 16.16 -34.26
C GLN A 125 5.54 16.98 -34.71
N VAL A 126 5.70 18.31 -34.73
CA VAL A 126 4.66 19.26 -35.14
C VAL A 126 5.25 20.34 -36.04
N ILE A 127 4.43 20.89 -36.94
CA ILE A 127 4.80 22.04 -37.76
C ILE A 127 4.41 23.32 -37.03
N VAL A 128 5.40 24.19 -36.84
CA VAL A 128 5.22 25.51 -36.23
C VAL A 128 5.11 26.55 -37.35
N SER A 129 3.98 27.27 -37.41
CA SER A 129 3.74 28.37 -38.36
C SER A 129 3.02 29.52 -37.66
N THR A 130 2.73 30.60 -38.39
CA THR A 130 1.76 31.60 -37.93
C THR A 130 0.32 31.17 -38.26
N ALA A 131 -0.67 31.71 -37.55
CA ALA A 131 -2.08 31.43 -37.82
C ALA A 131 -2.50 31.93 -39.22
N ALA A 132 -1.90 33.05 -39.68
CA ALA A 132 -2.11 33.55 -41.04
C ALA A 132 -1.59 32.59 -42.11
N GLU A 133 -0.38 32.04 -41.94
CA GLU A 133 0.19 31.04 -42.85
C GLU A 133 -0.64 29.76 -42.85
N LEU A 134 -1.11 29.31 -41.69
CA LEU A 134 -1.99 28.15 -41.57
C LEU A 134 -3.30 28.38 -42.34
N ALA A 135 -4.00 29.49 -42.09
CA ALA A 135 -5.25 29.82 -42.78
C ALA A 135 -5.07 29.97 -44.31
N ALA A 136 -3.89 30.39 -44.75
CA ALA A 136 -3.53 30.50 -46.17
C ALA A 136 -3.12 29.15 -46.81
N GLY A 137 -3.08 28.05 -46.06
CA GLY A 137 -2.62 26.75 -46.54
C GLY A 137 -1.11 26.68 -46.80
N GLN A 138 -0.32 27.51 -46.11
CA GLN A 138 1.13 27.61 -46.25
C GLN A 138 1.89 26.95 -45.08
N ALA A 139 1.16 26.35 -44.12
CA ALA A 139 1.75 25.63 -42.99
C ALA A 139 2.08 24.19 -43.38
N GLY A 140 3.37 23.90 -43.59
CA GLY A 140 3.86 22.58 -43.97
C GLY A 140 3.52 22.19 -45.41
N ASP A 141 3.79 20.92 -45.75
CA ASP A 141 3.55 20.38 -47.08
C ASP A 141 2.19 19.66 -47.14
N GLY A 142 1.17 20.32 -47.70
CA GLY A 142 -0.14 19.72 -47.98
C GLY A 142 -1.15 19.74 -46.83
N GLY A 143 -2.33 19.18 -47.08
CA GLY A 143 -3.46 19.16 -46.15
C GLY A 143 -4.35 20.41 -46.23
N ARG A 144 -5.65 20.20 -46.10
CA ARG A 144 -6.62 21.30 -46.12
C ARG A 144 -6.62 22.05 -44.78
N PRO A 145 -6.49 23.40 -44.77
CA PRO A 145 -6.47 24.19 -43.54
C PRO A 145 -7.87 24.38 -42.93
N PRO A 146 -7.97 24.74 -41.64
CA PRO A 146 -9.24 25.04 -40.98
C PRO A 146 -9.91 26.28 -41.58
N THR A 147 -11.23 26.25 -41.70
CA THR A 147 -12.03 27.41 -42.11
C THR A 147 -12.57 28.15 -40.89
N PHE A 148 -11.91 29.23 -40.49
CA PHE A 148 -12.30 29.99 -39.29
C PHE A 148 -13.58 30.83 -39.51
N ASP A 149 -14.59 30.59 -38.69
CA ASP A 149 -15.81 31.40 -38.61
C ASP A 149 -16.16 31.69 -37.14
N PRO A 150 -15.87 32.89 -36.60
CA PRO A 150 -15.44 34.10 -37.31
C PRO A 150 -13.97 34.05 -37.79
N PRO A 151 -13.61 34.86 -38.81
CA PRO A 151 -12.26 34.91 -39.35
C PRO A 151 -11.23 35.36 -38.30
N LEU A 152 -9.96 35.04 -38.53
CA LEU A 152 -8.85 35.40 -37.64
C LEU A 152 -8.72 36.92 -37.44
N TYR A 153 -8.58 37.35 -36.19
CA TYR A 153 -8.28 38.74 -35.84
C TYR A 153 -6.84 39.13 -36.19
N GLU A 154 -6.54 40.43 -36.28
CA GLU A 154 -5.17 40.89 -36.60
C GLU A 154 -4.13 40.44 -35.56
N ASP A 155 -4.50 40.39 -34.28
CA ASP A 155 -3.63 39.87 -33.21
C ASP A 155 -3.51 38.34 -33.24
N GLU A 156 -4.55 37.61 -33.70
CA GLU A 156 -4.49 36.15 -33.88
C GLU A 156 -3.63 35.75 -35.08
N LYS A 157 -3.66 36.51 -36.18
CA LYS A 157 -2.91 36.22 -37.42
C LYS A 157 -1.41 36.07 -37.17
N GLU A 158 -0.86 36.86 -36.25
CA GLU A 158 0.56 36.84 -35.88
C GLU A 158 0.90 35.76 -34.82
N MET A 159 -0.11 35.10 -34.23
CA MET A 159 0.13 34.05 -33.23
C MET A 159 0.79 32.84 -33.87
N THR A 160 1.76 32.28 -33.14
CA THR A 160 2.39 31.01 -33.48
C THR A 160 1.42 29.86 -33.23
N VAL A 161 1.26 28.96 -34.17
CA VAL A 161 0.40 27.78 -34.06
C VAL A 161 1.19 26.53 -34.38
N THR A 162 0.85 25.45 -33.70
CA THR A 162 1.35 24.11 -33.94
C THR A 162 0.29 23.31 -34.69
N SER A 163 0.70 22.64 -35.75
CA SER A 163 -0.21 21.86 -36.60
C SER A 163 0.36 20.49 -36.96
N VAL A 164 -0.54 19.55 -37.26
CA VAL A 164 -0.24 18.18 -37.66
C VAL A 164 -1.06 17.82 -38.91
N LEU A 165 -0.42 17.13 -39.87
CA LEU A 165 -1.10 16.59 -41.04
C LEU A 165 -1.69 15.21 -40.73
N VAL A 166 -3.01 15.10 -40.75
CA VAL A 166 -3.71 13.82 -40.59
C VAL A 166 -4.25 13.37 -41.96
N PRO A 167 -3.84 12.20 -42.49
CA PRO A 167 -4.40 11.66 -43.72
C PRO A 167 -5.93 11.51 -43.65
N GLY A 168 -6.64 11.80 -44.74
CA GLY A 168 -8.12 11.79 -44.76
C GLY A 168 -8.74 10.48 -44.26
N PRO A 169 -8.35 9.30 -44.80
CA PRO A 169 -8.86 8.02 -44.32
C PRO A 169 -8.59 7.75 -42.84
N LEU A 170 -7.42 8.18 -42.35
CA LEU A 170 -7.05 8.04 -40.94
C LEU A 170 -7.90 8.96 -40.06
N PHE A 171 -8.15 10.20 -40.49
CA PHE A 171 -9.04 11.11 -39.79
C PHE A 171 -10.45 10.52 -39.64
N THR A 172 -11.01 9.96 -40.71
CA THR A 172 -12.33 9.30 -40.64
C THR A 172 -12.34 8.09 -39.71
N ALA A 173 -11.25 7.32 -39.65
CA ALA A 173 -11.15 6.17 -38.76
C ALA A 173 -11.07 6.56 -37.28
N LEU A 174 -10.28 7.58 -36.96
CA LEU A 174 -9.92 7.94 -35.58
C LEU A 174 -10.77 9.04 -34.96
N CYS A 175 -11.33 9.95 -35.77
CA CYS A 175 -12.07 11.09 -35.23
C CYS A 175 -13.38 10.59 -34.55
N PRO A 176 -13.66 11.02 -33.30
CA PRO A 176 -14.94 10.75 -32.67
C PRO A 176 -16.08 11.50 -33.38
N THR A 177 -17.29 10.95 -33.35
CA THR A 177 -18.49 11.67 -33.79
C THR A 177 -18.84 12.77 -32.79
N THR A 178 -19.70 13.72 -33.17
CA THR A 178 -20.12 14.80 -32.26
C THR A 178 -20.79 14.29 -30.98
N TYR A 179 -21.46 13.14 -31.06
CA TYR A 179 -22.00 12.42 -29.90
C TYR A 179 -20.87 11.94 -28.97
N GLU A 180 -19.91 11.22 -29.53
CA GLU A 180 -18.82 10.61 -28.77
C GLU A 180 -17.87 11.65 -28.18
N LEU A 181 -17.69 12.79 -28.85
CA LEU A 181 -16.96 13.93 -28.28
C LEU A 181 -17.58 14.36 -26.95
N GLY A 182 -18.92 14.38 -26.87
CA GLY A 182 -19.64 14.66 -25.63
C GLY A 182 -19.35 13.63 -24.54
N MET A 183 -19.33 12.34 -24.89
CA MET A 183 -19.05 11.24 -23.96
C MET A 183 -17.59 11.18 -23.49
N LEU A 184 -16.64 11.55 -24.35
CA LEU A 184 -15.20 11.52 -24.07
C LEU A 184 -14.71 12.74 -23.28
N ALA A 185 -15.59 13.68 -22.95
CA ALA A 185 -15.30 14.88 -22.18
C ALA A 185 -16.19 15.00 -20.95
N HIS A 186 -15.57 15.24 -19.80
CA HIS A 186 -16.29 15.44 -18.54
C HIS A 186 -15.50 16.33 -17.59
N ILE A 187 -16.11 16.70 -16.47
CA ILE A 187 -15.44 17.44 -15.39
C ILE A 187 -15.28 16.51 -14.20
N ARG A 188 -14.07 16.51 -13.64
CA ARG A 188 -13.74 15.81 -12.42
C ARG A 188 -13.45 16.80 -11.30
N GLU A 189 -14.06 16.58 -10.15
CA GLU A 189 -13.64 17.18 -8.89
C GLU A 189 -12.77 16.16 -8.14
N GLY A 190 -11.50 16.50 -7.94
CA GLY A 190 -10.55 15.67 -7.19
C GLY A 190 -9.87 16.51 -6.12
N GLY A 191 -10.34 16.37 -4.88
CA GLY A 191 -9.73 17.00 -3.71
C GLY A 191 -9.05 15.96 -2.80
N PRO A 192 -8.12 16.38 -1.92
CA PRO A 192 -7.51 15.47 -0.95
C PRO A 192 -8.60 14.80 -0.08
N PRO A 193 -8.40 13.53 0.32
CA PRO A 193 -9.35 12.82 1.18
C PRO A 193 -9.58 13.61 2.48
N ASP A 194 -10.82 14.03 2.69
CA ASP A 194 -11.23 14.81 3.87
C ASP A 194 -11.83 13.86 4.92
N ALA A 195 -11.00 13.44 5.87
CA ALA A 195 -11.38 12.57 6.97
C ALA A 195 -12.43 13.18 7.94
N THR A 196 -12.83 14.44 7.76
CA THR A 196 -13.86 15.10 8.58
C THR A 196 -15.28 15.00 8.00
N ARG A 197 -15.43 14.46 6.78
CA ARG A 197 -16.76 14.33 6.14
C ARG A 197 -17.55 13.15 6.68
N THR A 198 -18.82 13.41 6.99
CA THR A 198 -19.82 12.38 7.27
C THR A 198 -20.50 11.98 5.96
N VAL A 199 -20.45 10.69 5.62
CA VAL A 199 -21.17 10.10 4.47
C VAL A 199 -22.64 10.55 4.48
N GLY A 200 -23.13 11.10 3.37
CA GLY A 200 -24.54 11.50 3.20
C GLY A 200 -24.87 13.00 3.38
N THR A 201 -23.88 13.86 3.56
CA THR A 201 -24.05 15.31 3.35
C THR A 201 -23.40 15.67 2.01
N ASP A 202 -24.19 16.14 1.04
CA ASP A 202 -23.71 16.61 -0.28
C ASP A 202 -23.47 18.14 -0.25
N PRO A 203 -22.27 18.60 0.13
CA PRO A 203 -21.93 20.01 0.02
C PRO A 203 -21.78 20.41 -1.45
N PRO A 204 -21.92 21.71 -1.77
CA PRO A 204 -21.74 22.20 -3.13
C PRO A 204 -20.37 21.84 -3.73
N PRO A 205 -20.24 21.76 -5.06
CA PRO A 205 -18.96 21.57 -5.77
C PRO A 205 -17.93 22.62 -5.34
N ASP A 206 -16.69 22.18 -5.10
CA ASP A 206 -15.57 23.11 -4.95
C ASP A 206 -15.11 23.57 -6.32
N GLU A 207 -15.49 24.80 -6.67
CA GLU A 207 -15.17 25.44 -7.95
C GLU A 207 -13.66 25.50 -8.25
N ASN A 208 -12.79 25.47 -7.23
CA ASN A 208 -11.34 25.52 -7.43
C ASN A 208 -10.74 24.16 -7.81
N ASP A 209 -11.44 23.07 -7.49
CA ASP A 209 -10.99 21.69 -7.69
C ASP A 209 -11.60 21.05 -8.96
N LEU A 210 -12.46 21.78 -9.68
CA LEU A 210 -13.03 21.33 -10.95
C LEU A 210 -11.99 21.34 -12.06
N LYS A 211 -11.76 20.18 -12.67
CA LYS A 211 -10.85 20.00 -13.80
C LYS A 211 -11.61 19.39 -14.98
N ALA A 212 -11.35 19.87 -16.19
CA ALA A 212 -11.87 19.23 -17.40
C ALA A 212 -10.99 18.03 -17.76
N VAL A 213 -11.58 16.92 -18.19
CA VAL A 213 -10.88 15.72 -18.63
C VAL A 213 -11.32 15.41 -20.06
N LEU A 214 -10.36 15.21 -20.95
CA LEU A 214 -10.58 14.74 -22.32
C LEU A 214 -9.90 13.39 -22.49
N SER A 215 -10.66 12.38 -22.90
CA SER A 215 -10.16 11.02 -23.12
C SER A 215 -10.12 10.69 -24.61
N SER A 216 -9.21 9.79 -24.99
CA SER A 216 -9.13 9.22 -26.33
C SER A 216 -10.25 8.20 -26.52
N GLY A 217 -10.80 8.12 -27.74
CA GLY A 217 -11.65 7.00 -28.17
C GLY A 217 -10.86 5.78 -28.67
N ARG A 218 -9.53 5.88 -28.73
CA ARG A 218 -8.61 4.86 -29.26
C ARG A 218 -7.70 4.32 -28.17
N PHE A 219 -7.56 2.99 -28.12
CA PHE A 219 -6.54 2.31 -27.34
C PHE A 219 -5.18 2.36 -28.05
N PRO A 220 -4.06 2.57 -27.33
CA PRO A 220 -2.72 2.47 -27.90
C PRO A 220 -2.49 1.11 -28.56
N GLY A 221 -3.02 0.04 -27.96
CA GLY A 221 -2.81 -1.34 -28.39
C GLY A 221 -1.44 -1.88 -27.97
N ASP A 222 -1.07 -3.02 -28.57
CA ASP A 222 0.04 -3.83 -28.12
C ASP A 222 1.37 -3.36 -28.74
N GLY A 223 2.19 -2.72 -27.91
CA GLY A 223 3.58 -2.42 -28.25
C GLY A 223 3.82 -1.20 -29.15
N GLY A 224 4.87 -0.45 -28.84
CA GLY A 224 5.43 0.59 -29.73
C GLY A 224 5.26 2.02 -29.23
N MET A 225 5.81 2.95 -30.03
CA MET A 225 5.73 4.39 -29.77
C MET A 225 4.38 4.94 -30.22
N HIS A 226 3.79 5.75 -29.36
CA HIS A 226 2.51 6.40 -29.57
C HIS A 226 2.63 7.89 -29.24
N VAL A 227 1.85 8.70 -29.94
CA VAL A 227 1.72 10.13 -29.69
C VAL A 227 0.26 10.51 -29.53
N ALA A 228 -0.06 11.25 -28.47
CA ALA A 228 -1.36 11.86 -28.26
C ALA A 228 -1.31 13.33 -28.64
N HIS A 229 -2.26 13.78 -29.46
CA HIS A 229 -2.47 15.17 -29.84
C HIS A 229 -3.85 15.63 -29.42
N MET A 230 -3.92 16.69 -28.61
CA MET A 230 -5.15 17.43 -28.36
C MET A 230 -5.38 18.41 -29.52
N VAL A 231 -6.31 18.08 -30.40
CA VAL A 231 -6.55 18.81 -31.65
C VAL A 231 -7.81 19.67 -31.58
N SER A 232 -7.79 20.80 -32.29
CA SER A 232 -8.98 21.61 -32.56
C SER A 232 -9.76 21.04 -33.74
N LEU A 233 -11.09 20.94 -33.58
CA LEU A 233 -12.03 20.60 -34.65
C LEU A 233 -12.74 21.84 -35.25
N ASP A 234 -12.45 23.04 -34.71
CA ASP A 234 -12.97 24.31 -35.22
C ASP A 234 -12.51 24.52 -36.68
N GLY A 235 -13.47 24.71 -37.59
CA GLY A 235 -13.24 24.85 -39.03
C GLY A 235 -13.18 23.55 -39.84
N PHE A 236 -13.46 22.40 -39.22
CA PHE A 236 -13.55 21.08 -39.87
C PHE A 236 -14.91 20.40 -39.71
N GLU A 237 -15.95 21.13 -39.31
CA GLU A 237 -17.28 20.60 -38.95
C GLU A 237 -17.98 19.90 -40.12
N ASP A 238 -17.66 20.27 -41.36
CA ASP A 238 -18.20 19.64 -42.57
C ASP A 238 -17.69 18.19 -42.79
N TYR A 239 -16.61 17.80 -42.11
CA TYR A 239 -16.04 16.44 -42.17
C TYR A 239 -16.40 15.57 -40.97
N LEU A 240 -17.07 16.13 -39.97
CA LEU A 240 -17.57 15.39 -38.81
C LEU A 240 -18.85 14.63 -39.17
N ASP A 241 -19.16 13.59 -38.40
CA ASP A 241 -20.37 12.75 -38.54
C ASP A 241 -20.58 12.18 -39.94
N GLY A 242 -19.51 11.98 -40.71
CA GLY A 242 -19.56 11.43 -42.06
C GLY A 242 -20.29 12.31 -43.09
N ARG A 243 -20.50 13.61 -42.81
CA ARG A 243 -21.21 14.54 -43.72
C ARG A 243 -20.52 14.66 -45.08
N THR A 244 -19.21 14.87 -45.06
CA THR A 244 -18.36 14.96 -46.25
C THR A 244 -17.11 14.13 -46.03
N PRO A 245 -16.69 13.29 -47.00
CA PRO A 245 -15.41 12.59 -46.88
C PRO A 245 -14.26 13.62 -46.87
N PRO A 246 -13.27 13.46 -45.99
CA PRO A 246 -12.08 14.31 -45.99
C PRO A 246 -11.30 14.14 -47.31
N PRO A 247 -10.60 15.20 -47.75
CA PRO A 247 -9.86 15.15 -49.00
C PRO A 247 -8.66 14.19 -48.93
N ASP A 248 -8.25 13.65 -50.08
CA ASP A 248 -7.13 12.71 -50.18
C ASP A 248 -5.79 13.31 -49.71
N GLU A 249 -5.63 14.63 -49.81
CA GLU A 249 -4.46 15.38 -49.32
C GLU A 249 -4.38 15.46 -47.79
N GLY A 250 -5.41 15.03 -47.07
CA GLY A 250 -5.49 15.09 -45.61
C GLY A 250 -5.97 16.43 -45.04
N LEU A 251 -6.06 16.50 -43.72
CA LEU A 251 -6.48 17.68 -42.97
C LEU A 251 -5.33 18.19 -42.10
N ARG A 252 -5.13 19.50 -42.09
CA ARG A 252 -4.10 20.18 -41.29
C ARG A 252 -4.71 20.67 -39.97
N LEU A 253 -4.67 19.83 -38.94
CA LEU A 253 -5.30 20.12 -37.65
C LEU A 253 -4.38 20.97 -36.77
N ILE A 254 -4.96 21.88 -35.98
CA ILE A 254 -4.22 22.60 -34.93
C ILE A 254 -4.05 21.65 -33.75
N SER A 255 -2.80 21.38 -33.37
CA SER A 255 -2.45 20.57 -32.20
C SER A 255 -2.10 21.50 -31.04
N LEU A 256 -3.01 21.65 -30.08
CA LEU A 256 -2.83 22.56 -28.93
C LEU A 256 -1.86 22.01 -27.88
N HIS A 257 -1.80 20.69 -27.75
CA HIS A 257 -0.87 20.00 -26.87
C HIS A 257 -0.56 18.62 -27.43
N SER A 258 0.68 18.16 -27.31
CA SER A 258 1.08 16.83 -27.75
C SER A 258 2.15 16.23 -26.84
N TRP A 259 2.11 14.91 -26.66
CA TRP A 259 3.12 14.16 -25.93
C TRP A 259 3.21 12.72 -26.47
N SER A 260 4.39 12.13 -26.34
CA SER A 260 4.66 10.75 -26.75
C SER A 260 4.87 9.83 -25.56
N PHE A 261 4.59 8.54 -25.73
CA PHE A 261 4.76 7.48 -24.74
C PHE A 261 4.93 6.12 -25.43
N VAL A 262 5.43 5.12 -24.70
CA VAL A 262 5.65 3.77 -25.21
C VAL A 262 4.67 2.80 -24.55
N SER A 263 3.81 2.17 -25.35
CA SER A 263 3.03 1.01 -24.90
C SER A 263 3.92 -0.22 -25.01
N ILE A 264 3.96 -1.06 -23.99
CA ILE A 264 4.57 -2.39 -24.07
C ILE A 264 3.50 -3.46 -23.90
N ASP A 265 3.69 -4.54 -24.63
CA ASP A 265 3.08 -5.83 -24.37
C ASP A 265 4.23 -6.76 -23.93
N ASP A 266 4.42 -6.91 -22.61
CA ASP A 266 5.47 -7.80 -22.08
C ASP A 266 4.96 -9.26 -22.00
N GLY A 267 3.68 -9.52 -22.29
CA GLY A 267 3.03 -10.80 -22.01
C GLY A 267 3.17 -11.23 -20.54
N GLN A 268 3.56 -10.31 -19.66
CA GLN A 268 3.61 -10.50 -18.22
C GLN A 268 2.22 -10.25 -17.66
N LEU A 269 1.92 -10.92 -16.56
CA LEU A 269 0.60 -10.87 -15.98
C LEU A 269 0.43 -9.53 -15.28
N GLY A 270 -0.68 -8.85 -15.56
CA GLY A 270 -1.02 -7.60 -14.87
C GLY A 270 -1.28 -7.85 -13.37
N PHE A 271 -1.30 -6.77 -12.57
CA PHE A 271 -1.55 -6.87 -11.12
C PHE A 271 -2.82 -7.67 -10.81
N GLY A 272 -3.90 -7.44 -11.56
CA GLY A 272 -5.17 -8.15 -11.38
C GLY A 272 -5.07 -9.65 -11.57
N GLU A 273 -4.39 -10.09 -12.63
CA GLU A 273 -4.22 -11.51 -12.92
C GLU A 273 -3.33 -12.19 -11.87
N LEU A 274 -2.26 -11.53 -11.43
CA LEU A 274 -1.43 -12.03 -10.34
C LEU A 274 -2.20 -12.07 -9.01
N ALA A 275 -3.01 -11.07 -8.72
CA ALA A 275 -3.84 -11.02 -7.51
C ALA A 275 -4.93 -12.11 -7.55
N GLN A 276 -5.51 -12.37 -8.72
CA GLN A 276 -6.46 -13.47 -8.92
C GLN A 276 -5.78 -14.83 -8.73
N ARG A 277 -4.56 -15.03 -9.25
CA ARG A 277 -3.78 -16.26 -8.99
C ARG A 277 -3.51 -16.50 -7.52
N LEU A 278 -3.21 -15.43 -6.77
CA LEU A 278 -3.10 -15.52 -5.30
C LEU A 278 -4.43 -15.95 -4.67
N ALA A 279 -5.56 -15.50 -5.20
CA ALA A 279 -6.90 -15.79 -4.68
C ALA A 279 -7.42 -17.19 -5.06
N ASP A 280 -6.97 -17.74 -6.20
CA ASP A 280 -7.32 -19.09 -6.67
C ASP A 280 -6.70 -20.21 -5.80
N ASP A 281 -5.84 -19.86 -4.85
CA ASP A 281 -5.27 -20.80 -3.89
C ASP A 281 -6.33 -21.38 -2.94
N SER A 282 -6.80 -22.57 -3.29
CA SER A 282 -7.79 -23.34 -2.52
C SER A 282 -7.43 -23.63 -1.05
N ASN A 283 -6.18 -23.42 -0.61
CA ASN A 283 -5.76 -23.65 0.77
C ASN A 283 -4.89 -22.50 1.29
N PRO A 284 -5.48 -21.39 1.75
CA PRO A 284 -4.75 -20.19 2.14
C PRO A 284 -4.07 -20.32 3.51
N LEU A 285 -3.91 -21.52 4.09
CA LEU A 285 -3.18 -21.76 5.34
C LEU A 285 -1.78 -22.30 5.07
N LEU A 286 -0.79 -21.90 5.88
CA LEU A 286 0.60 -22.33 5.75
C LEU A 286 0.80 -23.80 6.19
N ARG A 287 0.54 -24.75 5.29
CA ARG A 287 0.68 -26.19 5.52
C ARG A 287 0.88 -26.96 4.22
N HIS A 288 1.23 -28.25 4.32
CA HIS A 288 1.23 -29.17 3.18
C HIS A 288 -0.13 -29.22 2.50
N HIS A 289 -0.13 -29.26 1.16
CA HIS A 289 -1.32 -29.51 0.36
C HIS A 289 -0.95 -30.28 -0.93
N PRO A 290 -1.77 -31.28 -1.36
CA PRO A 290 -2.94 -31.82 -0.67
C PRO A 290 -2.56 -32.76 0.49
N LEU A 291 -3.41 -32.81 1.53
CA LEU A 291 -3.35 -33.79 2.61
C LEU A 291 -4.51 -34.78 2.45
N PRO A 292 -4.31 -36.07 2.78
CA PRO A 292 -5.40 -37.04 2.71
C PRO A 292 -6.49 -36.72 3.75
N GLU A 293 -7.77 -36.84 3.37
CA GLU A 293 -8.90 -36.64 4.29
C GLU A 293 -8.92 -37.69 5.41
N THR A 294 -8.55 -38.93 5.06
CA THR A 294 -8.52 -40.08 5.97
C THR A 294 -7.15 -40.78 5.94
N SER A 295 -6.72 -41.31 7.08
CA SER A 295 -5.47 -42.04 7.24
C SER A 295 -5.63 -43.13 8.30
N GLU A 296 -4.88 -44.22 8.15
CA GLU A 296 -4.74 -45.25 9.20
C GLU A 296 -4.06 -44.71 10.46
N VAL A 297 -3.37 -43.56 10.34
CA VAL A 297 -2.72 -42.84 11.43
C VAL A 297 -3.22 -41.39 11.47
N PRO A 298 -4.39 -41.13 12.09
CA PRO A 298 -5.03 -39.81 12.10
C PRO A 298 -4.13 -38.72 12.70
N LEU A 299 -3.45 -39.02 13.81
CA LEU A 299 -2.58 -38.07 14.51
C LEU A 299 -1.45 -37.52 13.61
N ALA A 300 -0.89 -38.36 12.73
CA ALA A 300 0.15 -37.93 11.79
C ALA A 300 -0.38 -36.89 10.79
N VAL A 301 -1.61 -37.08 10.29
CA VAL A 301 -2.25 -36.13 9.39
C VAL A 301 -2.59 -34.84 10.13
N ASP A 302 -3.07 -34.91 11.36
CA ASP A 302 -3.41 -33.73 12.16
C ASP A 302 -2.17 -32.86 12.46
N LEU A 303 -1.03 -33.48 12.72
CA LEU A 303 0.25 -32.79 12.87
C LEU A 303 0.69 -32.10 11.56
N LEU A 304 0.52 -32.74 10.40
CA LEU A 304 0.79 -32.12 9.11
C LEU A 304 -0.18 -30.96 8.82
N ARG A 305 -1.47 -31.11 9.18
CA ARG A 305 -2.50 -30.06 9.04
C ARG A 305 -2.18 -28.81 9.85
N GLN A 306 -1.45 -28.96 10.96
CA GLN A 306 -1.00 -27.85 11.81
C GLN A 306 0.21 -27.09 11.24
N GLY A 307 0.76 -27.51 10.09
CA GLY A 307 1.92 -26.85 9.47
C GLY A 307 3.27 -27.39 9.93
N GLY A 308 3.33 -28.65 10.36
CA GLY A 308 4.61 -29.34 10.54
C GLY A 308 4.95 -30.31 9.41
N THR A 309 6.18 -30.79 9.41
CA THR A 309 6.70 -31.74 8.43
C THR A 309 7.57 -32.79 9.13
N VAL A 310 7.93 -33.86 8.41
CA VAL A 310 8.81 -34.90 8.92
C VAL A 310 10.20 -34.73 8.31
N LEU A 311 11.22 -34.65 9.16
CA LEU A 311 12.60 -34.48 8.75
C LEU A 311 13.48 -35.64 9.27
N PRO A 312 14.56 -36.02 8.56
CA PRO A 312 15.55 -36.94 9.11
C PRO A 312 16.18 -36.37 10.39
N GLN A 313 16.30 -37.20 11.42
CA GLN A 313 16.87 -36.84 12.72
C GLN A 313 17.94 -37.84 13.13
N ASN A 314 19.07 -37.34 13.63
CA ASN A 314 20.07 -38.17 14.31
C ASN A 314 19.94 -37.94 15.82
N LEU A 315 19.74 -39.01 16.59
CA LEU A 315 19.68 -38.95 18.04
C LEU A 315 21.09 -38.83 18.65
N GLU A 316 21.18 -38.42 19.91
CA GLU A 316 22.46 -38.37 20.65
C GLU A 316 23.12 -39.75 20.76
N SER A 317 22.33 -40.84 20.69
CA SER A 317 22.81 -42.22 20.61
C SER A 317 23.57 -42.54 19.30
N GLY A 318 23.45 -41.68 18.28
CA GLY A 318 23.96 -41.91 16.92
C GLY A 318 22.99 -42.66 16.01
N GLU A 319 21.81 -43.01 16.48
CA GLU A 319 20.76 -43.65 15.69
C GLU A 319 20.13 -42.65 14.71
N ALA A 320 19.94 -43.08 13.46
CA ALA A 320 19.21 -42.34 12.44
C ALA A 320 17.72 -42.71 12.53
N THR A 321 16.87 -41.71 12.75
CA THR A 321 15.42 -41.82 12.82
C THR A 321 14.78 -40.66 12.05
N VAL A 322 13.47 -40.50 12.15
CA VAL A 322 12.75 -39.32 11.70
C VAL A 322 12.21 -38.55 12.90
N GLY A 323 12.20 -37.23 12.80
CA GLY A 323 11.60 -36.33 13.78
C GLY A 323 10.51 -35.51 13.11
N PHE A 324 9.48 -35.20 13.87
CA PHE A 324 8.53 -34.18 13.48
C PHE A 324 9.15 -32.80 13.76
N TYR A 325 9.04 -31.89 12.81
CA TYR A 325 9.53 -30.53 12.95
C TYR A 325 8.45 -29.53 12.53
N ARG A 326 8.28 -28.52 13.38
CA ARG A 326 7.45 -27.35 13.10
C ARG A 326 8.22 -26.08 13.47
N GLY A 327 8.10 -25.09 12.59
CA GLY A 327 8.63 -23.75 12.83
C GLY A 327 7.73 -22.96 13.79
N PRO A 328 8.03 -21.67 13.98
CA PRO A 328 7.15 -20.77 14.70
C PRO A 328 5.85 -20.49 13.95
N PHE A 329 5.80 -20.64 12.62
CA PHE A 329 4.61 -20.43 11.82
C PHE A 329 3.79 -21.71 11.72
N THR A 330 2.54 -21.65 12.17
CA THR A 330 1.63 -22.80 12.32
C THR A 330 0.29 -22.50 11.65
N ALA A 331 -0.34 -23.50 11.03
CA ALA A 331 -1.62 -23.31 10.33
C ALA A 331 -2.82 -23.14 11.29
N ALA A 332 -2.69 -23.62 12.52
CA ALA A 332 -3.67 -23.51 13.61
C ALA A 332 -2.96 -23.05 14.89
N PRO A 333 -3.68 -22.53 15.91
CA PRO A 333 -3.08 -22.15 17.18
C PRO A 333 -2.26 -23.30 17.76
N ALA A 334 -1.02 -23.01 18.17
CA ALA A 334 -0.11 -24.04 18.66
C ALA A 334 -0.66 -24.72 19.93
N HIS A 335 -0.54 -26.04 19.99
CA HIS A 335 -0.98 -26.80 21.17
C HIS A 335 -0.14 -26.43 22.40
N PRO A 336 -0.77 -26.32 23.59
CA PRO A 336 -0.05 -26.10 24.82
C PRO A 336 0.88 -27.29 25.13
N VAL A 337 2.12 -26.99 25.48
CA VAL A 337 3.11 -28.01 25.88
C VAL A 337 2.61 -28.78 27.11
N PRO A 338 2.75 -30.12 27.17
CA PRO A 338 2.44 -30.89 28.37
C PRO A 338 3.21 -30.32 29.57
N GLN A 339 2.51 -29.88 30.60
CA GLN A 339 3.13 -29.17 31.73
C GLN A 339 4.17 -30.05 32.45
N GLY A 340 5.44 -29.61 32.43
CA GLY A 340 6.56 -30.26 33.12
C GLY A 340 7.57 -29.27 33.70
N THR A 341 7.42 -28.95 35.00
CA THR A 341 8.42 -28.48 35.98
C THR A 341 9.54 -27.48 35.59
N GLY A 342 9.29 -26.51 34.71
CA GLY A 342 10.25 -25.42 34.48
C GLY A 342 9.61 -24.15 33.95
N LEU A 343 10.00 -22.99 34.51
CA LEU A 343 9.67 -21.68 33.96
C LEU A 343 10.52 -21.35 32.71
N ARG A 344 11.48 -22.21 32.33
CA ARG A 344 12.53 -22.02 31.31
C ARG A 344 13.12 -23.37 30.84
N LEU A 345 13.58 -23.44 29.60
CA LEU A 345 14.42 -24.55 29.11
C LEU A 345 15.90 -24.31 29.45
N GLU A 346 16.58 -25.29 30.03
CA GLU A 346 18.02 -25.23 30.34
C GLU A 346 18.87 -25.93 29.27
N SER A 347 18.29 -26.84 28.49
CA SER A 347 18.95 -27.54 27.40
C SER A 347 18.01 -27.85 26.23
N ALA A 348 18.59 -28.17 25.06
CA ALA A 348 17.80 -28.57 23.89
C ALA A 348 16.99 -29.85 24.13
N GLY A 349 17.50 -30.79 24.93
CA GLY A 349 16.83 -32.05 25.25
C GLY A 349 15.53 -31.87 26.04
N GLU A 350 15.44 -30.81 26.87
CA GLU A 350 14.21 -30.47 27.59
C GLU A 350 13.10 -29.95 26.67
N GLY A 351 13.44 -29.52 25.45
CA GLY A 351 12.50 -29.10 24.42
C GLY A 351 12.04 -30.22 23.49
N LEU A 352 12.44 -31.48 23.72
CA LEU A 352 11.96 -32.62 22.94
C LEU A 352 10.61 -33.09 23.49
N VAL A 353 9.60 -33.15 22.63
CA VAL A 353 8.26 -33.65 22.99
C VAL A 353 8.07 -35.01 22.35
N TYR A 354 7.92 -36.06 23.15
CA TYR A 354 7.71 -37.41 22.64
C TYR A 354 6.23 -37.64 22.30
N VAL A 355 5.94 -37.93 21.03
CA VAL A 355 4.59 -38.25 20.54
C VAL A 355 4.43 -39.77 20.59
N GLU A 356 3.96 -40.28 21.73
CA GLU A 356 3.91 -41.71 22.06
C GLU A 356 3.19 -42.56 20.99
N GLU A 357 2.07 -42.07 20.45
CA GLU A 357 1.28 -42.78 19.44
C GLU A 357 2.03 -42.99 18.12
N LEU A 358 2.92 -42.06 17.75
CA LEU A 358 3.74 -42.16 16.53
C LEU A 358 5.12 -42.77 16.80
N GLY A 359 5.56 -42.81 18.05
CA GLY A 359 6.92 -43.18 18.43
C GLY A 359 7.99 -42.19 17.95
N LEU A 360 7.62 -40.95 17.65
CA LEU A 360 8.49 -39.89 17.12
C LEU A 360 8.63 -38.72 18.10
N TYR A 361 9.69 -37.93 17.96
CA TYR A 361 9.82 -36.65 18.68
C TYR A 361 9.31 -35.49 17.84
N ASP A 362 8.50 -34.60 18.43
CA ASP A 362 8.38 -33.21 17.97
C ASP A 362 9.61 -32.45 18.48
N THR A 363 10.41 -32.01 17.52
CA THR A 363 11.70 -31.36 17.72
C THR A 363 11.62 -29.83 17.65
N GLY A 364 10.43 -29.25 17.42
CA GLY A 364 10.26 -27.81 17.19
C GLY A 364 10.91 -26.93 18.27
N TYR A 365 10.63 -27.19 19.55
CA TYR A 365 11.20 -26.41 20.66
C TYR A 365 12.69 -26.69 20.90
N ALA A 366 13.13 -27.93 20.73
CA ALA A 366 14.56 -28.29 20.81
C ALA A 366 15.40 -27.59 19.74
N VAL A 367 14.86 -27.50 18.52
CA VAL A 367 15.47 -26.76 17.40
C VAL A 367 15.44 -25.26 17.68
N ALA A 368 14.32 -24.70 18.17
CA ALA A 368 14.22 -23.30 18.55
C ALA A 368 15.30 -22.89 19.56
N PHE A 369 15.45 -23.67 20.65
CA PHE A 369 16.49 -23.47 21.66
C PHE A 369 17.89 -23.52 21.05
N SER A 370 18.16 -24.54 20.23
CA SER A 370 19.47 -24.72 19.59
C SER A 370 19.79 -23.57 18.63
N LEU A 371 18.80 -23.10 17.87
CA LEU A 371 18.91 -21.98 16.95
C LEU A 371 19.18 -20.67 17.70
N GLY A 372 18.39 -20.36 18.73
CA GLY A 372 18.59 -19.17 19.55
C GLY A 372 19.99 -19.10 20.15
N ARG A 373 20.49 -20.25 20.65
CA ARG A 373 21.87 -20.39 21.12
C ARG A 373 22.88 -20.15 20.00
N GLY A 374 22.64 -20.69 18.81
CA GLY A 374 23.49 -20.50 17.63
C GLY A 374 23.56 -19.04 17.19
N LEU A 375 22.42 -18.36 17.08
CA LEU A 375 22.32 -16.93 16.74
C LEU A 375 23.06 -16.07 17.77
N ALA A 376 22.89 -16.36 19.06
CA ALA A 376 23.59 -15.67 20.13
C ALA A 376 25.12 -15.90 20.11
N LEU A 377 25.57 -17.09 19.70
CA LEU A 377 27.00 -17.39 19.54
C LEU A 377 27.62 -16.73 18.31
N ALA A 378 26.85 -16.56 17.25
CA ALA A 378 27.27 -15.88 16.02
C ALA A 378 27.44 -14.36 16.24
N ASP A 379 26.64 -13.75 17.11
CA ASP A 379 26.70 -12.32 17.41
C ASP A 379 27.71 -12.00 18.55
N SER A 380 28.86 -11.47 18.17
CA SER A 380 29.94 -11.14 19.13
C SER A 380 29.60 -9.97 20.06
N GLU A 381 28.77 -9.03 19.61
CA GLU A 381 28.36 -7.87 20.41
C GLU A 381 27.36 -8.29 21.47
N PHE A 382 26.34 -9.06 21.08
CA PHE A 382 25.37 -9.64 22.00
C PHE A 382 26.04 -10.48 23.08
N ARG A 383 26.93 -11.39 22.69
CA ARG A 383 27.66 -12.24 23.65
C ARG A 383 28.47 -11.42 24.65
N SER A 384 29.14 -10.36 24.18
CA SER A 384 29.92 -9.46 25.04
C SER A 384 29.02 -8.70 26.02
N ALA A 385 27.87 -8.20 25.55
CA ALA A 385 26.86 -7.55 26.37
C ALA A 385 26.27 -8.50 27.42
N LEU A 386 25.93 -9.73 27.04
CA LEU A 386 25.38 -10.76 27.93
C LEU A 386 26.35 -11.12 29.07
N LEU A 387 27.64 -11.31 28.76
CA LEU A 387 28.65 -11.60 29.78
C LEU A 387 28.89 -10.39 30.70
N ALA A 388 28.91 -9.17 30.16
CA ALA A 388 29.05 -7.94 30.93
C ALA A 388 27.86 -7.73 31.88
N TYR A 389 26.65 -7.93 31.37
CA TYR A 389 25.40 -7.94 32.14
C TYR A 389 25.50 -8.91 33.31
N ARG A 390 25.81 -10.19 33.08
CA ARG A 390 25.90 -11.19 34.15
C ARG A 390 26.97 -10.85 35.19
N LYS A 391 28.11 -10.32 34.77
CA LYS A 391 29.17 -9.89 35.68
C LYS A 391 28.68 -8.75 36.59
N SER A 392 27.97 -7.77 36.03
CA SER A 392 27.40 -6.65 36.77
C SER A 392 26.25 -7.09 37.68
N ALA A 393 25.33 -7.92 37.18
CA ALA A 393 24.18 -8.42 37.91
C ALA A 393 24.60 -9.30 39.11
N ARG A 394 25.57 -10.22 38.93
CA ARG A 394 26.16 -10.98 40.04
C ARG A 394 26.81 -10.09 41.08
N ARG A 395 27.53 -9.04 40.65
CA ARG A 395 28.16 -8.07 41.57
C ARG A 395 27.11 -7.30 42.37
N ALA A 396 26.02 -6.89 41.73
CA ALA A 396 24.91 -6.20 42.38
C ALA A 396 24.18 -7.12 43.36
N ALA A 397 23.81 -8.34 42.95
CA ALA A 397 23.12 -9.31 43.79
C ALA A 397 23.93 -9.66 45.05
N ARG A 398 25.24 -9.91 44.91
CA ARG A 398 26.13 -10.14 46.05
C ARG A 398 26.18 -8.96 47.02
N ARG A 399 26.13 -7.72 46.51
CA ARG A 399 26.14 -6.51 47.33
C ARG A 399 24.83 -6.29 48.07
N LEU A 400 23.69 -6.51 47.42
CA LEU A 400 22.37 -6.37 48.03
C LEU A 400 22.17 -7.41 49.14
N VAL A 401 22.66 -8.63 48.96
CA VAL A 401 22.63 -9.66 50.02
C VAL A 401 23.60 -9.36 51.15
N ALA A 402 24.80 -8.84 50.84
CA ALA A 402 25.78 -8.47 51.86
C ALA A 402 25.38 -7.22 52.67
N PHE A 403 24.60 -6.31 52.07
CA PHE A 403 24.16 -5.06 52.67
C PHE A 403 22.67 -4.80 52.35
N PRO A 404 21.73 -5.42 53.10
CA PRO A 404 20.30 -5.27 52.84
C PRO A 404 19.80 -3.82 52.90
N GLU A 405 20.48 -2.91 53.61
CA GLU A 405 20.13 -1.49 53.64
C GLU A 405 20.28 -0.81 52.27
N LEU A 406 21.02 -1.43 51.34
CA LEU A 406 21.16 -0.93 49.97
C LEU A 406 19.89 -1.15 49.13
N VAL A 407 18.98 -2.04 49.52
CA VAL A 407 17.72 -2.25 48.78
C VAL A 407 16.82 -1.02 48.90
N SER A 408 16.72 -0.41 50.09
CA SER A 408 15.91 0.81 50.28
C SER A 408 16.53 2.05 49.62
N LEU A 409 17.86 2.16 49.65
CA LEU A 409 18.62 3.25 48.99
C LEU A 409 18.66 3.10 47.47
N GLY A 410 18.79 1.87 46.98
CA GLY A 410 18.81 1.53 45.57
C GLY A 410 17.49 1.81 44.84
N ARG A 411 16.38 1.98 45.57
CA ARG A 411 15.13 2.49 44.98
C ARG A 411 15.22 3.96 44.54
N GLN A 412 16.13 4.75 45.12
CA GLN A 412 16.32 6.17 44.78
C GLN A 412 17.44 6.38 43.75
N ASP A 413 18.54 5.62 43.86
CA ASP A 413 19.64 5.63 42.89
C ASP A 413 20.22 4.21 42.71
N ALA A 414 19.57 3.40 41.89
CA ALA A 414 19.94 2.01 41.63
C ALA A 414 21.32 1.87 40.97
N THR A 415 21.68 2.82 40.10
CA THR A 415 22.96 2.80 39.37
C THR A 415 24.15 2.86 40.31
N ALA A 416 23.99 3.57 41.42
CA ALA A 416 25.04 3.75 42.39
C ALA A 416 25.25 2.51 43.31
N VAL A 417 24.37 1.50 43.28
CA VAL A 417 24.59 0.16 43.88
C VAL A 417 25.82 -0.54 43.27
N LEU A 418 26.13 -0.24 42.00
CA LEU A 418 27.35 -0.68 41.33
C LEU A 418 28.58 0.19 41.68
N GLY A 419 28.38 1.40 42.20
CA GLY A 419 29.42 2.35 42.58
C GLY A 419 30.09 2.07 43.93
N THR A 420 31.31 2.61 44.12
CA THR A 420 32.03 2.59 45.41
C THR A 420 31.55 3.66 46.39
N ARG A 421 30.92 4.73 45.88
CA ARG A 421 30.43 5.88 46.67
C ARG A 421 29.29 5.51 47.62
N ILE A 422 28.37 4.64 47.23
CA ILE A 422 27.29 4.19 48.11
C ILE A 422 27.80 3.28 49.23
N VAL A 423 28.79 2.44 48.94
CA VAL A 423 29.44 1.62 49.99
C VAL A 423 30.15 2.53 51.00
N ARG A 424 30.83 3.58 50.51
CA ARG A 424 31.43 4.61 51.37
C ARG A 424 30.36 5.38 52.15
N GLY A 425 29.27 5.81 51.53
CA GLY A 425 28.19 6.51 52.22
C GLY A 425 27.40 5.64 53.22
N ALA A 426 27.25 4.34 52.96
CA ALA A 426 26.73 3.38 53.92
C ALA A 426 27.68 3.23 55.12
N PHE A 427 28.98 3.11 54.87
CA PHE A 427 30.01 3.09 55.90
C PHE A 427 30.11 4.40 56.70
N ASP A 428 30.02 5.55 56.03
CA ASP A 428 30.01 6.88 56.66
C ASP A 428 28.78 7.07 57.56
N ARG A 429 27.62 6.50 57.17
CA ARG A 429 26.43 6.45 58.03
C ARG A 429 26.59 5.50 59.22
N MET A 430 27.35 4.41 59.08
CA MET A 430 27.73 3.60 60.25
C MET A 430 28.65 4.38 61.20
N LEU A 431 29.48 5.30 60.68
CA LEU A 431 30.38 6.18 61.43
C LEU A 431 29.75 7.46 61.99
N GLY A 432 28.57 7.89 61.52
CA GLY A 432 27.89 9.09 62.00
C GLY A 432 27.51 9.03 63.49
N GLU A 433 27.16 10.16 64.12
CA GLU A 433 26.98 10.28 65.58
C GLU A 433 26.02 9.25 66.21
N ASN A 434 25.01 8.80 65.46
CA ASN A 434 24.06 7.76 65.87
C ASN A 434 24.25 6.42 65.12
N GLY A 435 25.32 6.28 64.35
CA GLY A 435 25.64 5.10 63.56
C GLY A 435 26.03 3.90 64.44
N SER A 436 25.76 2.70 63.95
CA SER A 436 26.01 1.45 64.68
C SER A 436 27.49 1.26 65.06
N LEU A 437 28.43 1.72 64.23
CA LEU A 437 29.86 1.65 64.51
C LEU A 437 30.29 2.73 65.51
N ALA A 438 29.77 3.95 65.40
CA ALA A 438 30.04 5.03 66.35
C ALA A 438 29.51 4.71 67.75
N GLN A 439 28.30 4.14 67.86
CA GLN A 439 27.73 3.67 69.12
C GLN A 439 28.52 2.49 69.72
N ALA A 440 29.03 1.59 68.86
CA ALA A 440 29.89 0.50 69.32
C ALA A 440 31.23 1.04 69.85
N LEU A 441 31.84 2.01 69.18
CA LEU A 441 33.09 2.65 69.60
C LEU A 441 32.93 3.48 70.88
N SER A 442 31.82 4.22 71.04
CA SER A 442 31.56 5.03 72.24
C SER A 442 31.35 4.17 73.49
N ARG A 443 30.70 3.01 73.36
CA ARG A 443 30.55 2.02 74.43
C ARG A 443 31.87 1.31 74.76
N SER A 444 32.78 1.19 73.78
CA SER A 444 34.07 0.52 73.95
C SER A 444 35.02 1.29 74.88
N GLY A 445 35.00 2.63 74.84
CA GLY A 445 35.87 3.47 75.67
C GLY A 445 35.63 3.33 77.18
N GLY A 446 34.37 3.20 77.60
CA GLY A 446 34.00 2.97 79.01
C GLY A 446 34.40 1.56 79.49
N ALA A 447 34.23 0.55 78.63
CA ALA A 447 34.57 -0.84 78.94
C ALA A 447 36.10 -1.08 79.07
N ILE A 448 36.92 -0.37 78.28
CA ILE A 448 38.39 -0.46 78.34
C ILE A 448 38.94 0.23 79.60
N ARG A 449 38.37 1.37 80.01
CA ARG A 449 38.78 2.07 81.25
C ARG A 449 38.37 1.35 82.53
N ALA A 450 37.28 0.59 82.50
CA ALA A 450 36.78 -0.15 83.66
C ALA A 450 37.54 -1.47 83.95
N GLY A 451 38.64 -1.76 83.25
CA GLY A 451 39.41 -3.00 83.44
C GLY A 451 38.62 -4.28 83.12
N GLY A 452 37.49 -4.15 82.43
CA GLY A 452 36.63 -5.28 82.09
C GLY A 452 37.39 -6.26 81.20
N ALA A 453 37.49 -7.52 81.66
CA ALA A 453 38.01 -8.61 80.85
C ALA A 453 37.35 -8.55 79.46
N ARG A 454 38.15 -8.68 78.39
CA ARG A 454 37.64 -8.78 77.01
C ARG A 454 36.58 -9.88 76.99
N ARG A 455 35.30 -9.50 77.08
CA ARG A 455 34.22 -10.32 76.56
C ARG A 455 34.48 -10.34 75.07
N SER A 456 35.15 -11.39 74.61
CA SER A 456 35.09 -11.77 73.21
C SER A 456 33.60 -11.85 72.91
N ALA A 457 33.05 -10.82 72.26
CA ALA A 457 31.72 -10.93 71.72
C ALA A 457 31.76 -12.22 70.91
N THR A 458 30.86 -13.15 71.22
CA THR A 458 30.55 -14.24 70.30
C THR A 458 30.14 -13.53 69.02
N ARG A 459 31.11 -13.34 68.11
CA ARG A 459 30.84 -13.00 66.73
C ARG A 459 30.01 -14.18 66.28
N ALA A 460 28.70 -14.02 66.21
CA ALA A 460 27.94 -14.74 65.21
C ALA A 460 28.69 -14.42 63.91
N ALA A 461 29.40 -15.41 63.38
CA ALA A 461 30.03 -15.25 62.09
C ALA A 461 28.93 -14.74 61.15
N PRO A 462 29.18 -13.69 60.35
CA PRO A 462 28.20 -13.29 59.35
C PRO A 462 27.82 -14.55 58.58
N GLU A 463 26.52 -14.83 58.53
CA GLU A 463 26.06 -16.06 57.88
C GLU A 463 26.70 -16.14 56.49
N PRO A 464 27.29 -17.29 56.12
CA PRO A 464 27.98 -17.41 54.86
C PRO A 464 27.06 -17.02 53.70
N LEU A 465 27.62 -16.35 52.70
CA LEU A 465 26.94 -16.11 51.43
C LEU A 465 26.79 -17.46 50.72
N THR A 466 25.67 -18.14 50.96
CA THR A 466 25.34 -19.40 50.30
C THR A 466 24.63 -19.13 48.98
N ALA A 467 24.74 -20.08 48.04
CA ALA A 467 24.03 -20.00 46.76
C ALA A 467 22.51 -19.88 46.98
N GLY A 468 21.94 -20.62 47.92
CA GLY A 468 20.51 -20.54 48.26
C GLY A 468 20.06 -19.13 48.65
N ARG A 469 20.82 -18.41 49.50
CA ARG A 469 20.49 -17.04 49.91
C ARG A 469 20.53 -16.05 48.75
N LEU A 470 21.48 -16.20 47.84
CA LEU A 470 21.56 -15.36 46.63
C LEU A 470 20.35 -15.59 45.72
N ARG A 471 19.95 -16.85 45.51
CA ARG A 471 18.79 -17.20 44.69
C ARG A 471 17.48 -16.67 45.30
N THR A 472 17.28 -16.85 46.62
CA THR A 472 16.10 -16.30 47.33
C THR A 472 16.05 -14.78 47.24
N ALA A 473 17.20 -14.09 47.35
CA ALA A 473 17.24 -12.64 47.22
C ALA A 473 16.99 -12.15 45.79
N VAL A 474 17.47 -12.87 44.76
CA VAL A 474 17.15 -12.54 43.35
C VAL A 474 15.68 -12.79 43.04
N ALA A 475 15.06 -13.79 43.67
CA ALA A 475 13.64 -14.08 43.53
C ALA A 475 12.73 -13.05 44.23
N ASP A 476 13.24 -12.29 45.21
CA ASP A 476 12.47 -11.23 45.87
C ASP A 476 12.17 -10.06 44.92
N THR A 477 10.89 -9.73 44.72
CA THR A 477 10.42 -8.70 43.78
C THR A 477 11.08 -7.34 44.01
N SER A 478 11.30 -6.96 45.27
CA SER A 478 11.85 -5.64 45.59
C SER A 478 13.33 -5.53 45.27
N THR A 479 14.08 -6.61 45.50
CA THR A 479 15.48 -6.74 45.13
C THR A 479 15.64 -6.84 43.61
N ARG A 480 14.73 -7.56 42.95
CA ARG A 480 14.67 -7.71 41.50
C ARG A 480 14.53 -6.38 40.76
N ALA A 481 13.62 -5.50 41.23
CA ALA A 481 13.45 -4.17 40.67
C ALA A 481 14.72 -3.30 40.78
N VAL A 482 15.40 -3.34 41.93
CA VAL A 482 16.66 -2.61 42.13
C VAL A 482 17.79 -3.20 41.27
N LEU A 483 17.84 -4.53 41.13
CA LEU A 483 18.79 -5.20 40.25
C LEU A 483 18.59 -4.77 38.80
N ALA A 484 17.37 -4.87 38.26
CA ALA A 484 17.02 -4.46 36.91
C ALA A 484 17.41 -3.00 36.63
N ALA A 485 17.10 -2.09 37.56
CA ALA A 485 17.46 -0.69 37.44
C ALA A 485 18.99 -0.46 37.49
N ALA A 486 19.73 -1.21 38.31
CA ALA A 486 21.18 -1.08 38.43
C ALA A 486 21.93 -1.51 37.16
N VAL A 487 21.42 -2.50 36.42
CA VAL A 487 22.06 -3.03 35.20
C VAL A 487 21.31 -2.65 33.91
N ARG A 488 20.48 -1.60 33.97
CA ARG A 488 19.62 -1.16 32.87
C ARG A 488 20.36 -0.98 31.54
N SER A 489 21.47 -0.22 31.55
CA SER A 489 22.26 0.00 30.31
C SER A 489 22.74 -1.27 29.61
N GLN A 490 23.00 -2.35 30.36
CA GLN A 490 23.38 -3.64 29.79
C GLN A 490 22.15 -4.44 29.36
N LEU A 491 21.06 -4.35 30.12
CA LEU A 491 19.77 -4.94 29.76
C LEU A 491 19.23 -4.35 28.46
N ASP A 492 19.29 -3.03 28.26
CA ASP A 492 18.74 -2.36 27.07
C ASP A 492 19.35 -2.93 25.77
N ARG A 493 20.66 -3.22 25.75
CA ARG A 493 21.35 -3.82 24.59
C ARG A 493 20.92 -5.27 24.35
N ILE A 494 20.78 -6.05 25.42
CA ILE A 494 20.31 -7.44 25.35
C ILE A 494 18.86 -7.45 24.88
N GLN A 495 18.03 -6.54 25.39
CA GLN A 495 16.63 -6.39 25.04
C GLN A 495 16.46 -6.01 23.58
N GLN A 496 17.19 -5.03 23.05
CA GLN A 496 17.14 -4.69 21.63
C GLN A 496 17.41 -5.91 20.74
N TRP A 497 18.42 -6.72 21.09
CA TRP A 497 18.73 -7.94 20.35
C TRP A 497 17.61 -8.99 20.47
N LEU A 498 17.11 -9.22 21.68
CA LEU A 498 16.02 -10.17 21.92
C LEU A 498 14.70 -9.73 21.26
N THR A 499 14.41 -8.43 21.19
CA THR A 499 13.23 -7.90 20.49
C THR A 499 13.26 -8.25 19.00
N ARG A 500 14.42 -8.19 18.35
CA ARG A 500 14.56 -8.64 16.95
C ARG A 500 14.33 -10.14 16.81
N LEU A 501 14.79 -10.93 17.78
CA LEU A 501 14.56 -12.38 17.82
C LEU A 501 13.07 -12.70 18.04
N THR A 502 12.36 -11.99 18.93
CA THR A 502 10.92 -12.18 19.15
C THR A 502 10.07 -11.73 17.96
N LYS A 503 10.56 -10.78 17.16
CA LYS A 503 9.99 -10.42 15.85
C LYS A 503 10.44 -11.36 14.71
N LEU A 504 11.24 -12.38 15.04
CA LEU A 504 11.79 -13.38 14.11
C LEU A 504 12.69 -12.79 12.99
N GLU A 505 13.19 -11.57 13.16
CA GLU A 505 13.98 -10.85 12.13
C GLU A 505 15.31 -11.53 11.81
N THR A 506 15.88 -12.21 12.80
CA THR A 506 17.18 -12.88 12.72
C THR A 506 17.08 -14.38 12.41
N VAL A 507 15.85 -14.92 12.31
CA VAL A 507 15.61 -16.34 12.10
C VAL A 507 15.70 -16.66 10.61
N PRO A 508 16.55 -17.63 10.20
CA PRO A 508 16.64 -18.04 8.79
C PRO A 508 15.32 -18.59 8.28
N PHE A 509 14.98 -18.32 7.02
CA PHE A 509 13.68 -18.67 6.43
C PHE A 509 13.34 -20.17 6.52
N GLY A 510 14.31 -21.07 6.32
CA GLY A 510 14.07 -22.52 6.43
C GLY A 510 13.70 -23.00 7.85
N HIS A 511 13.90 -22.18 8.89
CA HIS A 511 13.37 -22.45 10.21
C HIS A 511 11.93 -21.93 10.40
N LEU A 512 11.54 -20.90 9.65
CA LEU A 512 10.20 -20.32 9.64
C LEU A 512 9.23 -21.19 8.85
N VAL A 513 9.65 -21.58 7.64
CA VAL A 513 8.90 -22.44 6.72
C VAL A 513 9.74 -23.69 6.47
N PRO A 514 9.40 -24.83 7.11
CA PRO A 514 10.19 -26.06 7.05
C PRO A 514 10.32 -26.70 5.68
N ASP A 515 9.35 -26.47 4.79
CA ASP A 515 9.26 -27.11 3.48
C ASP A 515 8.79 -26.08 2.45
N GLU A 516 9.49 -25.98 1.31
CA GLU A 516 9.19 -25.03 0.25
C GLU A 516 7.79 -25.22 -0.33
N ARG A 517 7.22 -26.43 -0.22
CA ARG A 517 5.87 -26.75 -0.69
C ARG A 517 4.76 -26.07 0.11
N PHE A 518 5.06 -25.52 1.29
CA PHE A 518 4.07 -24.78 2.10
C PHE A 518 3.71 -23.44 1.45
N LEU A 519 4.64 -22.89 0.67
CA LEU A 519 4.51 -21.60 0.03
C LEU A 519 4.95 -21.71 -1.45
N PRO A 520 4.08 -22.30 -2.30
CA PRO A 520 4.33 -22.35 -3.74
C PRO A 520 4.41 -20.94 -4.34
N ARG A 521 4.89 -20.84 -5.58
CA ARG A 521 4.86 -19.58 -6.34
C ARG A 521 3.42 -19.14 -6.58
N ASP A 522 3.19 -17.84 -6.55
CA ASP A 522 1.87 -17.21 -6.63
C ASP A 522 0.93 -17.71 -5.52
N GLY A 523 1.44 -17.78 -4.28
CA GLY A 523 0.69 -18.22 -3.10
C GLY A 523 0.64 -17.17 -1.98
N LEU A 524 -0.52 -17.03 -1.34
CA LEU A 524 -0.74 -16.25 -0.12
C LEU A 524 -1.18 -17.16 1.02
N LYS A 525 -0.42 -17.18 2.13
CA LYS A 525 -0.66 -18.08 3.26
C LYS A 525 -0.79 -17.34 4.59
N PHE A 526 -1.90 -17.55 5.27
CA PHE A 526 -2.13 -17.18 6.66
C PHE A 526 -1.51 -18.19 7.61
N PHE A 527 -1.03 -17.72 8.76
CA PHE A 527 -0.50 -18.55 9.83
C PHE A 527 -0.66 -17.90 11.21
N HIS A 528 -0.62 -18.72 12.25
CA HIS A 528 -0.37 -18.33 13.64
C HIS A 528 1.11 -18.39 13.97
N VAL A 529 1.51 -17.60 14.96
CA VAL A 529 2.86 -17.65 15.52
C VAL A 529 2.81 -18.39 16.87
N ASP A 530 3.66 -19.40 17.05
CA ASP A 530 3.80 -20.12 18.32
C ASP A 530 4.66 -19.31 19.32
N PRO A 531 4.07 -18.76 20.40
CA PRO A 531 4.82 -18.01 21.41
C PRO A 531 5.79 -18.90 22.19
N GLN A 532 5.50 -20.19 22.37
CA GLN A 532 6.40 -21.11 23.07
C GLN A 532 7.65 -21.40 22.25
N TRP A 533 7.54 -21.39 20.91
CA TRP A 533 8.71 -21.51 20.03
C TRP A 533 9.64 -20.31 20.21
N ILE A 534 9.06 -19.11 20.25
CA ILE A 534 9.82 -17.86 20.51
C ILE A 534 10.47 -17.92 21.90
N HIS A 535 9.75 -18.35 22.94
CA HIS A 535 10.31 -18.50 24.28
C HIS A 535 11.46 -19.50 24.32
N ALA A 536 11.34 -20.64 23.65
CA ALA A 536 12.41 -21.63 23.56
C ALA A 536 13.66 -21.04 22.86
N ALA A 537 13.48 -20.27 21.79
CA ALA A 537 14.58 -19.56 21.13
C ALA A 537 15.26 -18.52 22.03
N VAL A 538 14.48 -17.76 22.80
CA VAL A 538 15.01 -16.80 23.79
C VAL A 538 15.79 -17.51 24.90
N ASP A 539 15.25 -18.61 25.43
CA ASP A 539 15.92 -19.43 26.44
C ASP A 539 17.26 -19.97 25.92
N GLY A 540 17.29 -20.42 24.66
CA GLY A 540 18.49 -20.81 23.95
C GLY A 540 19.53 -19.70 23.82
N ALA A 541 19.11 -18.50 23.40
CA ALA A 541 20.00 -17.35 23.28
C ALA A 541 20.62 -16.94 24.63
N LEU A 542 19.82 -17.00 25.69
CA LEU A 542 20.27 -16.72 27.05
C LEU A 542 21.06 -17.89 27.68
N SER A 543 21.08 -19.08 27.07
CA SER A 543 21.84 -20.22 27.58
C SER A 543 23.36 -20.06 27.43
N VAL A 544 23.81 -19.18 26.51
CA VAL A 544 25.22 -18.97 26.19
C VAL A 544 26.01 -18.49 27.40
N GLY A 545 26.99 -19.25 27.88
CA GLY A 545 27.90 -18.85 28.97
C GLY A 545 27.27 -18.88 30.37
N VAL A 546 26.21 -19.68 30.57
CA VAL A 546 25.65 -19.96 31.90
C VAL A 546 26.58 -20.92 32.63
N GLY A 547 27.08 -20.52 33.80
CA GLY A 547 27.98 -21.37 34.60
C GLY A 547 27.39 -21.88 35.92
N HIS A 548 26.32 -21.25 36.42
CA HIS A 548 25.76 -21.51 37.76
C HIS A 548 24.25 -21.25 37.75
N ALA A 549 23.49 -21.90 38.64
CA ALA A 549 22.04 -21.68 38.78
C ALA A 549 21.66 -20.21 39.04
N LEU A 550 22.54 -19.42 39.68
CA LEU A 550 22.35 -17.98 39.86
C LEU A 550 22.39 -17.20 38.53
N ASP A 551 23.23 -17.61 37.57
CA ASP A 551 23.28 -16.96 36.26
C ASP A 551 21.96 -17.19 35.49
N ALA A 552 21.38 -18.38 35.64
CA ALA A 552 20.08 -18.72 35.06
C ALA A 552 18.94 -17.92 35.72
N ASP A 553 18.92 -17.78 37.05
CA ASP A 553 17.91 -16.94 37.73
C ASP A 553 18.06 -15.44 37.39
N LEU A 554 19.30 -14.97 37.16
CA LEU A 554 19.54 -13.60 36.70
C LEU A 554 19.08 -13.41 35.25
N ASN A 555 19.19 -14.41 34.38
CA ASN A 555 18.64 -14.32 33.03
C ASN A 555 17.11 -14.07 33.06
N ASP A 556 16.39 -14.47 34.11
CA ASP A 556 14.96 -14.16 34.23
C ASP A 556 14.69 -12.64 34.33
N LEU A 557 15.66 -11.82 34.76
CA LEU A 557 15.56 -10.35 34.66
C LEU A 557 15.63 -9.86 33.22
N ALA A 558 16.40 -10.55 32.37
CA ALA A 558 16.43 -10.29 30.94
C ALA A 558 15.16 -10.83 30.25
N ARG A 559 14.52 -11.88 30.80
CA ARG A 559 13.26 -12.49 30.31
C ARG A 559 11.99 -11.80 30.80
N GLU A 560 12.04 -10.89 31.79
CA GLU A 560 10.87 -10.13 32.29
C GLU A 560 10.22 -9.18 31.24
N MET A 561 10.49 -9.45 29.97
CA MET A 561 9.91 -8.97 28.73
C MET A 561 8.43 -9.36 28.52
N ARG A 562 7.62 -9.49 29.58
CA ARG A 562 6.16 -9.70 29.43
C ARG A 562 5.46 -8.55 28.70
N ASP A 563 6.14 -7.41 28.56
CA ASP A 563 5.64 -6.20 27.91
C ASP A 563 6.16 -6.03 26.47
N ILE A 564 6.96 -6.96 25.92
CA ILE A 564 7.38 -6.88 24.52
C ILE A 564 6.28 -7.50 23.67
N PRO A 565 5.62 -6.72 22.79
CA PRO A 565 4.62 -7.27 21.89
C PRO A 565 5.25 -8.39 21.07
N GLN A 566 4.59 -9.54 21.05
CA GLN A 566 4.94 -10.67 20.21
C GLN A 566 3.92 -10.79 19.08
N PRO A 567 4.36 -11.18 17.88
CA PRO A 567 3.42 -11.47 16.82
C PRO A 567 2.58 -12.69 17.18
N VAL A 568 1.29 -12.65 16.85
CA VAL A 568 0.30 -13.71 17.10
C VAL A 568 -0.12 -14.38 15.79
N SER A 569 -0.12 -13.64 14.68
CA SER A 569 -0.42 -14.15 13.35
C SER A 569 0.38 -13.43 12.26
N GLY A 570 0.25 -13.89 11.02
CA GLY A 570 0.91 -13.27 9.88
C GLY A 570 0.40 -13.76 8.52
N VAL A 571 0.92 -13.11 7.48
CA VAL A 571 0.72 -13.45 6.07
C VAL A 571 2.09 -13.62 5.41
N LEU A 572 2.25 -14.72 4.67
CA LEU A 572 3.33 -14.90 3.70
C LEU A 572 2.77 -14.74 2.30
N ILE A 573 3.43 -13.91 1.49
CA ILE A 573 3.09 -13.74 0.08
C ILE A 573 4.31 -14.10 -0.73
N ARG A 574 4.17 -15.04 -1.66
CA ARG A 574 5.21 -15.35 -2.65
C ARG A 574 4.67 -15.11 -4.04
N SER A 575 4.99 -13.95 -4.61
CA SER A 575 4.52 -13.53 -5.93
C SER A 575 5.36 -12.41 -6.49
N GLU A 576 5.36 -12.30 -7.81
CA GLU A 576 5.94 -11.19 -8.56
C GLU A 576 5.30 -9.83 -8.26
N ILE A 577 4.12 -9.79 -7.63
CA ILE A 577 3.53 -8.55 -7.10
C ILE A 577 4.51 -7.82 -6.18
N VAL A 578 5.28 -8.57 -5.38
CA VAL A 578 6.22 -8.01 -4.41
C VAL A 578 7.36 -7.22 -5.08
N SER A 579 7.86 -7.72 -6.22
CA SER A 579 8.95 -7.08 -6.96
C SER A 579 8.48 -6.01 -7.94
N HIS A 580 7.39 -6.28 -8.68
CA HIS A 580 6.95 -5.43 -9.78
C HIS A 580 6.01 -4.29 -9.32
N TRP A 581 5.32 -4.44 -8.19
CA TRP A 581 4.48 -3.39 -7.58
C TRP A 581 4.94 -3.04 -6.16
N PRO A 582 6.12 -2.40 -5.98
CA PRO A 582 6.67 -2.09 -4.66
C PRO A 582 5.83 -1.08 -3.85
N GLN A 583 4.88 -0.40 -4.49
CA GLN A 583 3.94 0.56 -3.87
C GLN A 583 2.56 -0.05 -3.58
N THR A 584 2.40 -1.38 -3.72
CA THR A 584 1.16 -2.08 -3.31
C THR A 584 0.82 -1.77 -1.86
N VAL A 585 -0.44 -1.46 -1.63
CA VAL A 585 -0.98 -1.21 -0.30
C VAL A 585 -1.48 -2.53 0.28
N PHE A 586 -0.94 -2.92 1.42
CA PHE A 586 -1.36 -4.10 2.17
C PHE A 586 -2.13 -3.64 3.40
N THR A 587 -3.35 -4.15 3.58
CA THR A 587 -4.18 -3.82 4.75
C THR A 587 -4.68 -5.10 5.40
N ALA A 588 -4.52 -5.21 6.71
CA ALA A 588 -5.01 -6.36 7.47
C ALA A 588 -6.07 -5.93 8.47
N PHE A 589 -7.06 -6.79 8.68
CA PHE A 589 -8.20 -6.53 9.55
C PHE A 589 -8.33 -7.65 10.59
N ALA A 590 -8.57 -7.26 11.83
CA ALA A 590 -9.07 -8.13 12.89
C ALA A 590 -10.47 -7.63 13.25
N GLU A 591 -11.48 -8.49 13.09
CA GLU A 591 -12.88 -8.08 13.15
C GLU A 591 -13.15 -6.84 12.26
N ASP A 592 -13.55 -5.72 12.86
CA ASP A 592 -13.95 -4.48 12.16
C ASP A 592 -12.87 -3.37 12.16
N HIS A 593 -11.63 -3.67 12.55
CA HIS A 593 -10.57 -2.66 12.63
C HIS A 593 -9.26 -3.06 11.95
N VAL A 594 -8.52 -2.06 11.50
CA VAL A 594 -7.23 -2.22 10.80
C VAL A 594 -6.13 -2.52 11.81
N VAL A 595 -5.30 -3.53 11.52
CA VAL A 595 -4.14 -3.93 12.32
C VAL A 595 -2.85 -3.65 11.56
N GLU A 596 -2.00 -2.82 12.15
CA GLU A 596 -0.70 -2.49 11.58
C GLU A 596 0.32 -3.65 11.74
N PRO A 597 1.16 -3.91 10.73
CA PRO A 597 2.17 -4.96 10.82
C PRO A 597 3.27 -4.59 11.82
N MET A 598 3.57 -5.51 12.74
CA MET A 598 4.72 -5.44 13.65
C MET A 598 6.05 -5.61 12.93
N ARG A 599 6.03 -6.35 11.81
CA ARG A 599 7.13 -6.61 10.89
C ARG A 599 6.58 -6.73 9.48
N GLN A 600 7.20 -6.00 8.56
CA GLN A 600 7.01 -6.11 7.12
C GLN A 600 8.40 -6.21 6.49
N GLN A 601 8.68 -7.28 5.77
CA GLN A 601 9.99 -7.50 5.17
C GLN A 601 9.89 -8.29 3.87
N ILE A 602 10.54 -7.77 2.83
CA ILE A 602 10.81 -8.51 1.60
C ILE A 602 12.08 -9.34 1.79
N VAL A 603 12.02 -10.63 1.44
CA VAL A 603 13.13 -11.60 1.55
C VAL A 603 13.44 -12.12 0.15
N GLY A 604 14.54 -11.67 -0.45
CA GLY A 604 14.81 -11.93 -1.87
C GLY A 604 14.01 -10.96 -2.74
N ASP A 605 13.46 -11.44 -3.85
CA ASP A 605 12.76 -10.60 -4.84
C ASP A 605 11.22 -10.78 -4.79
N ASP A 606 10.73 -12.00 -4.53
CA ASP A 606 9.32 -12.38 -4.70
C ASP A 606 8.59 -12.71 -3.38
N LEU A 607 9.26 -12.68 -2.23
CA LEU A 607 8.71 -13.15 -0.95
C LEU A 607 8.55 -12.02 0.06
N MET A 608 7.35 -11.84 0.59
CA MET A 608 7.00 -10.88 1.64
C MET A 608 6.59 -11.61 2.93
N ILE A 609 7.08 -11.11 4.07
CA ILE A 609 6.69 -11.55 5.42
C ILE A 609 6.01 -10.40 6.14
N LEU A 610 4.75 -10.62 6.56
CA LEU A 610 3.95 -9.70 7.37
C LEU A 610 3.58 -10.37 8.70
N LEU A 611 3.91 -9.76 9.83
CA LEU A 611 3.56 -10.26 11.17
C LEU A 611 2.71 -9.24 11.92
N TYR A 612 1.67 -9.70 12.62
CA TYR A 612 0.69 -8.88 13.33
C TYR A 612 0.61 -9.25 14.81
N ALA A 613 0.27 -8.27 15.65
CA ALA A 613 0.09 -8.45 17.10
C ALA A 613 -1.21 -9.18 17.46
N GLU A 614 -2.13 -9.30 16.50
CA GLU A 614 -3.46 -9.88 16.66
C GLU A 614 -3.68 -10.97 15.61
N VAL A 615 -4.75 -11.74 15.78
CA VAL A 615 -5.21 -12.71 14.78
C VAL A 615 -5.98 -11.93 13.71
N ILE A 616 -5.47 -11.91 12.49
CA ILE A 616 -6.15 -11.26 11.36
C ILE A 616 -7.18 -12.22 10.74
N ASP A 617 -8.32 -11.69 10.34
CA ASP A 617 -9.44 -12.42 9.72
C ASP A 617 -9.55 -12.13 8.23
N ARG A 618 -9.17 -10.91 7.82
CA ARG A 618 -9.20 -10.46 6.42
C ARG A 618 -7.91 -9.72 6.09
N PHE A 619 -7.42 -9.92 4.88
CA PHE A 619 -6.26 -9.25 4.33
C PHE A 619 -6.59 -8.73 2.94
N THR A 620 -6.18 -7.51 2.65
CA THR A 620 -6.48 -6.84 1.39
C THR A 620 -5.18 -6.41 0.73
N LEU A 621 -5.10 -6.70 -0.57
CA LEU A 621 -4.05 -6.28 -1.47
C LEU A 621 -4.63 -5.26 -2.44
N ALA A 622 -4.11 -4.04 -2.46
CA ALA A 622 -4.57 -3.00 -3.38
C ALA A 622 -3.40 -2.42 -4.17
N GLU A 623 -3.62 -2.21 -5.47
CA GLU A 623 -2.72 -1.41 -6.28
C GLU A 623 -2.63 0.01 -5.69
N SER A 624 -1.45 0.62 -5.77
CA SER A 624 -1.28 2.00 -5.32
C SER A 624 -2.23 2.92 -6.10
N PRO A 625 -2.99 3.81 -5.46
CA PRO A 625 -3.87 4.73 -6.16
C PRO A 625 -3.05 5.78 -6.93
N GLN A 626 -2.63 5.47 -8.15
CA GLN A 626 -1.94 6.41 -9.04
C GLN A 626 -2.93 7.26 -9.83
N GLY A 627 -3.77 8.04 -9.15
CA GLY A 627 -4.83 8.81 -9.82
C GLY A 627 -5.89 7.91 -10.50
N LEU A 628 -7.00 8.51 -10.92
CA LEU A 628 -8.02 7.79 -11.69
C LEU A 628 -7.59 7.68 -13.15
N HIS A 629 -7.59 6.46 -13.68
CA HIS A 629 -7.40 6.18 -15.10
C HIS A 629 -8.70 5.73 -15.75
N PHE A 630 -8.76 5.84 -17.08
CA PHE A 630 -9.90 5.40 -17.87
C PHE A 630 -9.47 4.26 -18.80
N GLY A 631 -10.30 3.24 -18.94
CA GLY A 631 -9.99 2.06 -19.73
C GLY A 631 -11.03 0.97 -19.56
N LEU A 632 -10.83 -0.13 -20.28
CA LEU A 632 -11.67 -1.33 -20.25
C LEU A 632 -10.71 -2.53 -20.22
N ASN A 633 -11.00 -3.56 -19.43
CA ASN A 633 -10.22 -4.80 -19.46
C ASN A 633 -10.55 -5.59 -20.74
N ASP A 634 -9.78 -6.59 -21.13
CA ASP A 634 -10.07 -7.33 -22.39
C ASP A 634 -11.32 -8.22 -22.30
N ASP A 635 -11.50 -8.91 -21.17
CA ASP A 635 -12.59 -9.88 -20.96
C ASP A 635 -13.85 -9.22 -20.38
N SER A 636 -13.74 -8.62 -19.19
CA SER A 636 -14.84 -7.93 -18.52
C SER A 636 -14.37 -6.80 -17.60
N THR A 637 -15.19 -5.76 -17.49
CA THR A 637 -15.01 -4.68 -16.50
C THR A 637 -16.24 -4.63 -15.61
N GLU A 638 -16.01 -4.39 -14.33
CA GLU A 638 -17.07 -4.22 -13.33
C GLU A 638 -17.84 -2.90 -13.58
N LEU A 639 -19.15 -3.01 -13.77
CA LEU A 639 -20.07 -1.89 -13.87
C LEU A 639 -20.26 -1.21 -12.52
N ARG A 640 -20.43 0.11 -12.56
CA ARG A 640 -20.61 0.95 -11.38
C ARG A 640 -22.00 1.56 -11.34
N SER A 641 -22.68 1.43 -10.20
CA SER A 641 -24.00 1.99 -9.97
C SER A 641 -24.01 3.50 -10.26
N ILE A 642 -24.95 3.94 -11.12
CA ILE A 642 -25.23 5.36 -11.37
C ILE A 642 -26.29 5.93 -10.41
N VAL A 643 -26.90 5.09 -9.58
CA VAL A 643 -27.87 5.46 -8.54
C VAL A 643 -27.27 5.27 -7.16
N ALA A 644 -27.75 6.02 -6.17
CA ALA A 644 -27.18 5.99 -4.82
C ALA A 644 -27.30 4.59 -4.17
N PRO A 645 -26.22 4.03 -3.59
CA PRO A 645 -24.85 4.58 -3.55
C PRO A 645 -24.13 4.51 -4.90
N VAL A 646 -23.73 5.68 -5.42
CA VAL A 646 -23.08 5.82 -6.74
C VAL A 646 -21.65 5.31 -6.66
N GLY A 647 -21.24 4.51 -7.64
CA GLY A 647 -19.89 3.95 -7.75
C GLY A 647 -19.74 2.50 -7.29
N ASP A 648 -20.73 1.97 -6.57
CA ASP A 648 -20.77 0.58 -6.09
C ASP A 648 -20.82 -0.41 -7.26
N ALA A 649 -20.16 -1.55 -7.10
CA ALA A 649 -20.15 -2.64 -8.08
C ALA A 649 -21.56 -3.24 -8.27
N ILE A 650 -22.02 -3.36 -9.52
CA ILE A 650 -23.33 -3.96 -9.84
C ILE A 650 -23.26 -5.23 -10.69
N GLY A 651 -22.10 -5.54 -11.27
CA GLY A 651 -21.89 -6.75 -12.07
C GLY A 651 -20.86 -6.54 -13.18
N ASP A 652 -20.56 -7.59 -13.93
CA ASP A 652 -19.58 -7.54 -15.02
C ASP A 652 -20.21 -7.15 -16.36
N PHE A 653 -19.50 -6.34 -17.14
CA PHE A 653 -19.80 -6.04 -18.53
C PHE A 653 -18.62 -6.50 -19.41
N PRO A 654 -18.88 -7.11 -20.58
CA PRO A 654 -20.19 -7.32 -21.19
C PRO A 654 -20.91 -8.55 -20.60
N PRO A 655 -22.25 -8.54 -20.45
CA PRO A 655 -22.98 -9.62 -19.78
C PRO A 655 -22.94 -10.97 -20.52
N ASP A 656 -22.58 -10.97 -21.81
CA ASP A 656 -22.41 -12.17 -22.63
C ASP A 656 -21.00 -12.78 -22.54
N GLY A 657 -20.07 -12.11 -21.85
CA GLY A 657 -18.67 -12.54 -21.75
C GLY A 657 -17.90 -12.46 -23.07
N GLY A 658 -18.41 -11.70 -24.05
CA GLY A 658 -17.82 -11.60 -25.40
C GLY A 658 -16.55 -10.75 -25.50
N GLY A 659 -16.05 -10.21 -24.38
CA GLY A 659 -14.93 -9.28 -24.35
C GLY A 659 -15.25 -7.92 -24.97
N TYR A 660 -14.32 -6.97 -24.85
CA TYR A 660 -14.52 -5.61 -25.36
C TYR A 660 -14.26 -5.44 -26.85
N GLY A 661 -13.59 -6.42 -27.48
CA GLY A 661 -13.34 -6.40 -28.92
C GLY A 661 -14.61 -6.24 -29.76
N GLN A 662 -15.78 -6.63 -29.25
CA GLN A 662 -17.07 -6.46 -29.94
C GLN A 662 -17.52 -4.99 -30.07
N PHE A 663 -17.03 -4.11 -29.22
CA PHE A 663 -17.35 -2.67 -29.20
C PHE A 663 -16.32 -1.82 -29.98
N LEU A 664 -15.37 -2.45 -30.68
CA LEU A 664 -14.44 -1.74 -31.54
C LEU A 664 -15.03 -1.49 -32.93
N ARG A 665 -14.68 -0.34 -33.52
CA ARG A 665 -14.98 0.00 -34.91
C ARG A 665 -14.31 -1.00 -35.85
N PRO A 666 -14.94 -1.32 -36.99
CA PRO A 666 -14.30 -2.10 -38.04
C PRO A 666 -13.09 -1.35 -38.61
N GLY A 667 -12.03 -2.08 -38.99
CA GLY A 667 -10.85 -1.49 -39.63
C GLY A 667 -9.52 -1.68 -38.87
N GLY A 668 -9.55 -2.25 -37.65
CA GLY A 668 -8.32 -2.63 -36.94
C GLY A 668 -7.49 -1.45 -36.41
N HIS A 669 -8.15 -0.33 -36.11
CA HIS A 669 -7.52 0.85 -35.52
C HIS A 669 -7.66 0.93 -33.99
N ASP A 670 -8.33 -0.04 -33.36
CA ASP A 670 -8.56 -0.10 -31.91
C ASP A 670 -9.28 1.13 -31.35
N VAL A 671 -10.25 1.62 -32.11
CA VAL A 671 -11.14 2.74 -31.76
C VAL A 671 -12.48 2.18 -31.28
N LEU A 672 -12.99 2.68 -30.16
CA LEU A 672 -14.29 2.36 -29.62
C LEU A 672 -15.43 2.91 -30.51
N ASP A 673 -16.44 2.09 -30.76
CA ASP A 673 -17.73 2.48 -31.34
C ASP A 673 -18.67 2.87 -30.20
N ILE A 674 -18.54 4.12 -29.73
CA ILE A 674 -19.23 4.59 -28.53
C ILE A 674 -20.70 4.88 -28.84
N GLU A 675 -20.97 5.61 -29.92
CA GLU A 675 -22.34 5.97 -30.31
C GLU A 675 -23.16 4.77 -30.77
N GLY A 676 -22.57 3.89 -31.60
CA GLY A 676 -23.32 2.82 -32.25
C GLY A 676 -23.50 1.56 -31.40
N ARG A 677 -22.59 1.30 -30.45
CA ARG A 677 -22.56 0.02 -29.72
C ARG A 677 -22.38 0.17 -28.22
N LEU A 678 -21.29 0.82 -27.76
CA LEU A 678 -20.91 0.77 -26.35
C LEU A 678 -21.86 1.55 -25.45
N ALA A 679 -22.18 2.82 -25.78
CA ALA A 679 -23.06 3.63 -24.95
C ALA A 679 -24.50 3.05 -24.86
N PRO A 680 -25.12 2.58 -25.96
CA PRO A 680 -26.42 1.89 -25.89
C PRO A 680 -26.38 0.62 -25.03
N ALA A 681 -25.34 -0.21 -25.16
CA ALA A 681 -25.21 -1.44 -24.38
C ALA A 681 -25.04 -1.17 -22.88
N LEU A 682 -24.27 -0.12 -22.52
CA LEU A 682 -24.14 0.32 -21.14
C LEU A 682 -25.45 0.90 -20.61
N ALA A 683 -26.16 1.71 -21.40
CA ALA A 683 -27.47 2.28 -21.03
C ALA A 683 -28.51 1.19 -20.75
N GLU A 684 -28.55 0.13 -21.57
CA GLU A 684 -29.41 -1.03 -21.36
C GLU A 684 -29.11 -1.75 -20.04
N CYS A 685 -27.83 -1.93 -19.69
CA CYS A 685 -27.42 -2.54 -18.42
C CYS A 685 -27.84 -1.74 -17.18
N HIS A 686 -28.00 -0.42 -17.33
CA HIS A 686 -28.44 0.51 -16.28
C HIS A 686 -29.94 0.82 -16.32
N GLU A 687 -30.69 0.21 -17.25
CA GLU A 687 -32.13 0.47 -17.47
C GLU A 687 -32.46 1.96 -17.69
N VAL A 688 -31.58 2.68 -18.38
CA VAL A 688 -31.78 4.10 -18.74
C VAL A 688 -31.87 4.27 -20.25
N ASP A 689 -32.56 5.33 -20.70
CA ASP A 689 -32.67 5.65 -22.13
C ASP A 689 -31.30 6.03 -22.72
N GLU A 690 -30.51 6.81 -21.97
CA GLU A 690 -29.21 7.30 -22.39
C GLU A 690 -28.34 7.66 -21.18
N LEU A 691 -27.03 7.43 -21.29
CA LEU A 691 -26.07 7.83 -20.27
C LEU A 691 -25.64 9.29 -20.47
N SER A 692 -25.35 9.99 -19.38
CA SER A 692 -24.64 11.27 -19.43
C SER A 692 -23.13 11.05 -19.59
N SER A 693 -22.37 12.09 -19.98
CA SER A 693 -20.91 11.95 -20.12
C SER A 693 -20.21 11.66 -18.79
N ALA A 694 -20.71 12.18 -17.66
CA ALA A 694 -20.23 11.82 -16.33
C ALA A 694 -20.52 10.35 -15.98
N GLN A 695 -21.71 9.85 -16.31
CA GLN A 695 -22.09 8.47 -16.06
C GLN A 695 -21.28 7.51 -16.94
N PHE A 696 -21.05 7.86 -18.20
CA PHE A 696 -20.19 7.11 -19.11
C PHE A 696 -18.74 7.08 -18.60
N ALA A 697 -18.19 8.23 -18.21
CA ALA A 697 -16.85 8.31 -17.64
C ALA A 697 -16.70 7.45 -16.38
N LEU A 698 -17.73 7.39 -15.53
CA LEU A 698 -17.76 6.53 -14.35
C LEU A 698 -17.62 5.05 -14.71
N GLN A 699 -18.27 4.59 -15.79
CA GLN A 699 -18.14 3.19 -16.24
C GLN A 699 -16.75 2.87 -16.79
N LEU A 700 -16.04 3.87 -17.32
CA LEU A 700 -14.68 3.71 -17.84
C LEU A 700 -13.61 3.81 -16.75
N VAL A 701 -13.96 4.08 -15.49
CA VAL A 701 -12.98 4.20 -14.41
C VAL A 701 -12.27 2.87 -14.17
N LYS A 702 -10.98 2.84 -14.48
CA LYS A 702 -10.06 1.78 -14.06
C LYS A 702 -9.60 2.10 -12.64
N ALA A 703 -10.37 1.64 -11.66
CA ALA A 703 -10.01 1.78 -10.26
C ALA A 703 -8.78 0.92 -9.94
N PRO A 704 -7.94 1.31 -8.96
CA PRO A 704 -6.88 0.44 -8.47
C PRO A 704 -7.49 -0.89 -8.08
N LEU A 705 -6.95 -1.97 -8.64
CA LEU A 705 -7.47 -3.31 -8.38
C LEU A 705 -7.26 -3.62 -6.90
N LEU A 706 -8.32 -4.11 -6.27
CA LEU A 706 -8.35 -4.49 -4.87
C LEU A 706 -8.76 -5.96 -4.79
N GLN A 707 -7.94 -6.76 -4.14
CA GLN A 707 -8.19 -8.17 -3.89
C GLN A 707 -8.29 -8.42 -2.39
N ASP A 708 -9.43 -8.96 -1.96
CA ASP A 708 -9.67 -9.39 -0.59
C ASP A 708 -9.38 -10.88 -0.41
N PHE A 709 -8.75 -11.20 0.72
CA PHE A 709 -8.41 -12.55 1.16
C PHE A 709 -9.01 -12.78 2.55
N ILE A 710 -9.83 -13.81 2.68
CA ILE A 710 -10.47 -14.18 3.95
C ILE A 710 -9.75 -15.39 4.52
N ARG A 711 -9.38 -15.30 5.81
CA ARG A 711 -8.81 -16.41 6.54
C ARG A 711 -9.87 -17.48 6.80
N PRO A 712 -9.62 -18.77 6.51
CA PRO A 712 -10.54 -19.85 6.86
C PRO A 712 -10.69 -19.96 8.38
N THR A 713 -11.93 -20.08 8.85
CA THR A 713 -12.26 -20.38 10.25
C THR A 713 -12.13 -21.88 10.52
N GLU A 714 -11.77 -22.25 11.76
CA GLU A 714 -11.48 -23.65 12.16
C GLU A 714 -12.66 -24.63 11.96
N GLY A 715 -13.88 -24.14 11.74
CA GLY A 715 -15.08 -24.96 11.47
C GLY A 715 -15.32 -25.32 10.00
N THR A 716 -14.50 -24.80 9.08
CA THR A 716 -14.69 -24.89 7.62
C THR A 716 -13.60 -25.72 6.93
N LEU A 717 -12.67 -26.31 7.70
CA LEU A 717 -11.48 -27.04 7.23
C LEU A 717 -11.63 -28.56 7.24
#